data_AF-A0A917DQJ8-F1
#
_entry.id   AF-A0A917DQJ8-F1
#
_cell.length_a   1.000
_cell.length_b   1.000
_cell.length_c   1.000
_cell.angle_alpha   90.00
_cell.angle_beta   90.00
_cell.angle_gamma   90.00
#
_symmetry.space_group_name_H-M   'P 1'
#
loop_
_entity.id
_entity.type
_entity.pdbx_description
1 polymer ?
#
loop_
_entity_poly.entity_id
_entity_poly.type
_entity_poly.pdbx_seq_one_letter_code
_entity_poly.pdbx_strand_id
1 'polypeptide(L)'
;MAESYVPEPRPAETRYLVGAHYFPGWKQGEHFGWELIEPYPERRPLLGLYDEGNPEVADWEIKWALEHGIGFFVYCWYRDKGNTGYTVTDDSVYLAHALHDGFMQARYADRFKFAIMWENENAGGADSESDLLDNLFPYWLERYFSHPSYLTIDGKPVLYVYHIDKLIDQLGGTGKVREALCILEAKCREAGFQGLTAQCEYRGTDPEMLARIAACGFTHSFAYCWHTAQTRPEPEQAAGSQLDAMKLRAEFDTRGFVPTVSVGWDPLPWHYGRGGRTPDEVTRWTLGPDEYRQVLSETKSLMDSLPEDSLGSRMLLLDNWNEWGEGHYIAPHEQGGFRYLQAVRDVFAADSGNVPDYRTPDQLGFGPYDSLYRKAREQGLLATDDVRVLQARDYGAVPDSSSDAGPGIRAAIEAARVQGGPAIIRLERGRYLVNGEEGERAAIMIQAARNLTLRGEGSDTVIVVTNPRIGGVEVQDSENVLLAHFAVDYDPLPYTQGTVTAVDEEKGMYEVAIDPEYRLPSESYFYISEGLWGLLVNNEDPLTARYGPHPLFTTSWEHVRDRVWRFHSADHAMMRSAEMKVGDRYAHMARRHSESAINFWRTRKAAVDGVTIYAGPSLASIWGQNEDVSIRALRVEVLPGSGRLLSANGDGIHNLGTRGGLLIEQCSFEGMGDDAINIHARAGAIVEASEGTDLVIRGGLFQADAGDMLQIYDPGSGCIRAEVQVKNAEPDGPGKYLVKLQRSVEGIAAGAGFHDADHVYNLSACGQGAIIRGNYFGRHRGRGVLLKTVNATVENNIFENVEGWGVAVQHEPDWEEGPVSHDITIRGNTFRGVGYGGWVPAVYIAAMALTGAPANIKRGRATRGITIAGNQFLNPRNVIVDAQSAESIVLCDNRISFTDGESAAGQPAILLDNVHGIRIERLAIDLPGSEAYTALHIKPDVDSGVDGVRITDIRREPAGSGPLEIKDGRS
;
A
#
# COMPACT_ATOMS: atom_id res chain seq x y z
N MET A 1 -9.44 -29.26 14.77
CA MET A 1 -8.32 -28.48 14.23
C MET A 1 -8.01 -27.43 15.28
N ALA A 2 -6.76 -27.30 15.71
CA ALA A 2 -6.38 -26.21 16.63
C ALA A 2 -6.65 -24.87 15.92
N GLU A 3 -7.21 -23.89 16.62
CA GLU A 3 -7.49 -22.56 16.05
C GLU A 3 -6.19 -21.95 15.49
N SER A 4 -6.22 -21.50 14.24
CA SER A 4 -5.09 -20.95 13.51
C SER A 4 -4.84 -19.46 13.83
N TYR A 5 -5.06 -19.03 15.08
CA TYR A 5 -5.00 -17.62 15.49
C TYR A 5 -4.36 -17.43 16.87
N VAL A 6 -4.01 -16.20 17.23
CA VAL A 6 -3.52 -15.82 18.57
C VAL A 6 -4.44 -16.44 19.63
N PRO A 7 -3.92 -17.17 20.64
CA PRO A 7 -4.78 -17.80 21.64
C PRO A 7 -5.48 -16.78 22.52
N GLU A 8 -6.76 -17.03 22.81
CA GLU A 8 -7.59 -16.13 23.61
C GLU A 8 -6.90 -15.72 24.94
N PRO A 9 -6.88 -14.41 25.28
CA PRO A 9 -6.20 -13.95 26.47
C PRO A 9 -6.91 -14.41 27.73
N ARG A 10 -6.11 -14.70 28.76
CA ARG A 10 -6.59 -15.02 30.11
C ARG A 10 -6.20 -13.88 31.06
N PRO A 11 -7.03 -12.83 31.21
CA PRO A 11 -6.67 -11.67 32.02
C PRO A 11 -6.28 -12.05 33.44
N ALA A 12 -5.24 -11.41 33.96
CA ALA A 12 -4.88 -11.46 35.35
C ALA A 12 -5.88 -10.64 36.17
N GLU A 13 -6.25 -11.14 37.35
CA GLU A 13 -7.09 -10.39 38.29
C GLU A 13 -6.24 -9.38 39.07
N THR A 14 -6.63 -8.11 39.01
CA THR A 14 -6.01 -7.02 39.75
C THR A 14 -7.07 -6.00 40.17
N ARG A 15 -6.87 -5.37 41.32
CA ARG A 15 -7.69 -4.22 41.75
C ARG A 15 -7.18 -2.88 41.21
N TYR A 16 -5.96 -2.86 40.67
CA TYR A 16 -5.31 -1.65 40.16
C TYR A 16 -5.52 -1.53 38.65
N LEU A 17 -5.75 -0.31 38.19
CA LEU A 17 -5.77 0.05 36.79
C LEU A 17 -4.33 0.34 36.34
N VAL A 18 -3.66 -0.67 35.80
CA VAL A 18 -2.28 -0.55 35.29
C VAL A 18 -2.31 -0.30 33.78
N GLY A 19 -1.57 0.69 33.31
CA GLY A 19 -1.39 0.92 31.86
C GLY A 19 0.04 1.30 31.52
N ALA A 20 0.36 1.23 30.23
CA ALA A 20 1.67 1.60 29.71
C ALA A 20 1.52 2.64 28.60
N HIS A 21 2.47 3.58 28.48
CA HIS A 21 2.54 4.37 27.25
C HIS A 21 2.95 3.49 26.06
N TYR A 22 2.62 3.94 24.86
CA TYR A 22 2.83 3.19 23.64
C TYR A 22 3.29 4.16 22.55
N PHE A 23 4.44 3.87 21.97
CA PHE A 23 5.00 4.61 20.85
C PHE A 23 4.60 3.94 19.52
N PRO A 24 3.78 4.57 18.67
CA PRO A 24 3.25 3.95 17.44
C PRO A 24 4.21 4.11 16.25
N GLY A 25 5.51 3.89 16.47
CA GLY A 25 6.55 4.20 15.49
C GLY A 25 7.05 3.01 14.67
N TRP A 26 6.54 1.79 14.88
CA TRP A 26 7.19 0.57 14.39
C TRP A 26 6.47 -0.09 13.23
N LYS A 27 6.67 0.50 12.04
CA LYS A 27 6.24 -0.06 10.75
C LYS A 27 7.30 0.20 9.70
N GLN A 28 7.66 -0.84 8.94
CA GLN A 28 8.66 -0.69 7.89
C GLN A 28 8.19 0.33 6.84
N GLY A 29 9.06 1.30 6.51
CA GLY A 29 8.75 2.39 5.58
C GLY A 29 8.10 3.62 6.22
N GLU A 30 7.74 3.55 7.51
CA GLU A 30 7.19 4.66 8.30
C GLU A 30 8.20 5.15 9.36
N HIS A 31 8.08 6.41 9.76
CA HIS A 31 8.99 7.06 10.73
C HIS A 31 10.49 6.82 10.38
N PHE A 32 11.29 6.37 11.35
CA PHE A 32 12.67 5.94 11.14
C PHE A 32 12.82 4.43 10.91
N GLY A 33 11.73 3.66 11.03
CA GLY A 33 11.70 2.20 10.87
C GLY A 33 12.58 1.43 11.86
N TRP A 34 12.70 0.13 11.62
CA TRP A 34 13.48 -0.80 12.45
C TRP A 34 14.99 -0.74 12.20
N GLU A 35 15.44 -0.02 11.17
CA GLU A 35 16.86 0.13 10.78
C GLU A 35 17.72 0.67 11.93
N LEU A 36 17.19 1.58 12.74
CA LEU A 36 17.91 2.16 13.88
C LEU A 36 18.01 1.21 15.07
N ILE A 37 17.15 0.20 15.16
CA ILE A 37 17.10 -0.77 16.26
C ILE A 37 17.89 -2.03 15.93
N GLU A 38 17.98 -2.42 14.65
CA GLU A 38 18.69 -3.62 14.23
C GLU A 38 20.14 -3.76 14.76
N PRO A 39 20.95 -2.69 14.86
CA PRO A 39 22.29 -2.77 15.46
C PRO A 39 22.31 -3.12 16.96
N TYR A 40 21.15 -3.12 17.62
CA TYR A 40 20.96 -3.35 19.05
C TYR A 40 20.16 -4.64 19.28
N PRO A 41 20.74 -5.83 19.01
CA PRO A 41 20.01 -7.10 19.08
C PRO A 41 19.43 -7.39 20.46
N GLU A 42 19.98 -6.82 21.53
CA GLU A 42 19.43 -6.91 22.88
C GLU A 42 18.03 -6.30 23.01
N ARG A 43 17.68 -5.33 22.16
CA ARG A 43 16.38 -4.64 22.12
C ARG A 43 15.36 -5.35 21.23
N ARG A 44 15.75 -6.41 20.51
CA ARG A 44 14.90 -7.03 19.50
C ARG A 44 13.65 -7.64 20.16
N PRO A 45 12.43 -7.30 19.70
CA PRO A 45 11.20 -7.85 20.26
C PRO A 45 11.09 -9.36 19.99
N LEU A 46 10.45 -10.10 20.89
CA LEU A 46 10.17 -11.53 20.69
C LEU A 46 9.12 -11.80 19.59
N LEU A 47 8.37 -10.77 19.17
CA LEU A 47 7.52 -10.78 17.98
C LEU A 47 8.32 -10.66 16.67
N GLY A 48 9.61 -10.31 16.74
CA GLY A 48 10.42 -9.89 15.59
C GLY A 48 10.35 -8.38 15.36
N LEU A 49 10.94 -7.91 14.26
CA LEU A 49 10.86 -6.51 13.79
C LEU A 49 9.53 -6.33 13.04
N TYR A 50 8.44 -6.34 13.81
CA TYR A 50 7.06 -6.52 13.35
C TYR A 50 6.45 -5.30 12.64
N ASP A 51 5.27 -5.45 12.05
CA ASP A 51 4.45 -4.33 11.56
C ASP A 51 3.30 -4.06 12.56
N GLU A 52 3.30 -2.89 13.20
CA GLU A 52 2.25 -2.49 14.15
C GLU A 52 0.89 -2.25 13.51
N GLY A 53 0.81 -2.09 12.19
CA GLY A 53 -0.46 -2.08 11.47
C GLY A 53 -1.09 -3.47 11.34
N ASN A 54 -0.42 -4.54 11.77
CA ASN A 54 -0.97 -5.90 11.74
C ASN A 54 -1.84 -6.16 12.99
N PRO A 55 -3.15 -6.46 12.83
CA PRO A 55 -4.04 -6.74 13.97
C PRO A 55 -3.59 -7.93 14.85
N GLU A 56 -2.90 -8.93 14.28
CA GLU A 56 -2.36 -10.05 15.06
C GLU A 56 -1.23 -9.64 16.00
N VAL A 57 -0.44 -8.62 15.63
CA VAL A 57 0.60 -8.06 16.51
C VAL A 57 -0.08 -7.41 17.71
N ALA A 58 -1.10 -6.58 17.48
CA ALA A 58 -1.90 -5.99 18.55
C ALA A 58 -2.57 -7.07 19.43
N ASP A 59 -3.07 -8.17 18.87
CA ASP A 59 -3.64 -9.26 19.67
C ASP A 59 -2.62 -10.00 20.54
N TRP A 60 -1.37 -10.17 20.08
CA TRP A 60 -0.29 -10.67 20.93
C TRP A 60 0.03 -9.73 22.08
N GLU A 61 0.10 -8.43 21.81
CA GLU A 61 0.37 -7.42 22.81
C GLU A 61 -0.75 -7.30 23.84
N ILE A 62 -2.02 -7.25 23.39
CA ILE A 62 -3.21 -7.30 24.25
C ILE A 62 -3.18 -8.55 25.12
N LYS A 63 -2.85 -9.70 24.52
CA LYS A 63 -2.76 -10.96 25.27
C LYS A 63 -1.72 -10.88 26.37
N TRP A 64 -0.51 -10.46 26.05
CA TRP A 64 0.55 -10.35 27.03
C TRP A 64 0.26 -9.31 28.08
N ALA A 65 -0.29 -8.15 27.72
CA ALA A 65 -0.68 -7.11 28.65
C ALA A 65 -1.74 -7.62 29.65
N LEU A 66 -2.85 -8.17 29.15
CA LEU A 66 -3.93 -8.70 29.99
C LEU A 66 -3.45 -9.83 30.90
N GLU A 67 -2.65 -10.77 30.38
CA GLU A 67 -2.10 -11.88 31.15
C GLU A 67 -1.09 -11.43 32.22
N HIS A 68 -0.65 -10.17 32.23
CA HIS A 68 0.24 -9.63 33.26
C HIS A 68 -0.39 -8.49 34.08
N GLY A 69 -1.70 -8.28 33.94
CA GLY A 69 -2.45 -7.31 34.74
C GLY A 69 -2.38 -5.88 34.22
N ILE A 70 -1.90 -5.66 33.00
CA ILE A 70 -1.95 -4.38 32.29
C ILE A 70 -3.27 -4.35 31.53
N GLY A 71 -4.06 -3.28 31.73
CA GLY A 71 -5.42 -3.17 31.21
C GLY A 71 -5.61 -2.13 30.10
N PHE A 72 -4.63 -1.27 29.87
CA PHE A 72 -4.71 -0.26 28.81
C PHE A 72 -3.35 0.22 28.30
N PHE A 73 -3.36 0.76 27.08
CA PHE A 73 -2.23 1.50 26.51
C PHE A 73 -2.58 2.98 26.31
N VAL A 74 -1.58 3.86 26.45
CA VAL A 74 -1.67 5.28 26.14
C VAL A 74 -0.84 5.54 24.88
N TYR A 75 -1.51 5.60 23.74
CA TYR A 75 -0.85 5.82 22.44
C TYR A 75 -0.41 7.28 22.31
N CYS A 76 0.86 7.51 21.98
CA CYS A 76 1.31 8.81 21.52
C CYS A 76 0.53 9.19 20.26
N TRP A 77 -0.13 10.34 20.26
CA TRP A 77 -1.00 10.79 19.19
C TRP A 77 -0.42 12.04 18.53
N TYR A 78 -0.17 11.94 17.24
CA TYR A 78 0.47 12.99 16.46
C TYR A 78 -0.48 13.55 15.39
N ARG A 79 -0.83 14.83 15.51
CA ARG A 79 -1.32 15.63 14.39
C ARG A 79 -0.19 15.83 13.38
N ASP A 80 -0.50 15.68 12.09
CA ASP A 80 0.40 16.13 11.02
C ASP A 80 0.72 17.63 11.20
N LYS A 81 2.01 17.99 11.11
CA LYS A 81 2.45 19.39 11.31
C LYS A 81 1.81 20.36 10.32
N GLY A 82 1.57 19.91 9.08
CA GLY A 82 0.91 20.67 8.02
C GLY A 82 -0.58 20.87 8.21
N ASN A 83 -1.24 20.11 9.10
CA ASN A 83 -2.66 20.24 9.39
C ASN A 83 -2.98 21.36 10.41
N THR A 84 -1.97 22.03 10.98
CA THR A 84 -2.16 23.12 11.95
C THR A 84 -3.11 24.22 11.45
N GLY A 85 -4.17 24.53 12.21
CA GLY A 85 -5.22 25.49 11.82
C GLY A 85 -6.37 24.93 10.98
N TYR A 86 -6.32 23.65 10.59
CA TYR A 86 -7.34 22.97 9.76
C TYR A 86 -7.99 21.80 10.51
N THR A 87 -9.22 21.46 10.11
CA THR A 87 -9.97 20.33 10.67
C THR A 87 -9.19 19.02 10.51
N VAL A 88 -9.15 18.22 11.58
CA VAL A 88 -8.44 16.93 11.60
C VAL A 88 -9.33 15.83 11.00
N THR A 89 -8.74 15.02 10.13
CA THR A 89 -9.30 13.77 9.58
C THR A 89 -8.34 12.60 9.82
N ASP A 90 -8.75 11.35 9.54
CA ASP A 90 -7.86 10.18 9.67
C ASP A 90 -6.55 10.35 8.84
N ASP A 91 -6.62 10.96 7.65
CA ASP A 91 -5.45 11.28 6.81
C ASP A 91 -4.51 12.33 7.40
N SER A 92 -4.97 13.08 8.41
CA SER A 92 -4.21 14.15 9.08
C SER A 92 -3.53 13.67 10.37
N VAL A 93 -3.63 12.37 10.70
CA VAL A 93 -3.00 11.77 11.88
C VAL A 93 -1.72 11.05 11.47
N TYR A 94 -0.58 11.58 11.94
CA TYR A 94 0.72 10.96 11.74
C TYR A 94 0.88 9.74 12.66
N LEU A 95 1.50 8.67 12.14
CA LEU A 95 1.69 7.39 12.86
C LEU A 95 0.40 6.73 13.38
N ALA A 96 -0.69 6.88 12.63
CA ALA A 96 -1.99 6.31 13.02
C ALA A 96 -2.06 4.77 12.97
N HIS A 97 -1.15 4.11 12.22
CA HIS A 97 -1.24 2.70 11.87
C HIS A 97 -1.35 1.76 13.08
N ALA A 98 -0.59 1.98 14.16
CA ALA A 98 -0.64 1.11 15.34
C ALA A 98 -2.02 1.13 16.02
N LEU A 99 -2.70 2.28 16.02
CA LEU A 99 -4.00 2.45 16.66
C LEU A 99 -5.15 2.11 15.70
N HIS A 100 -5.14 2.63 14.48
CA HIS A 100 -6.25 2.53 13.52
C HIS A 100 -6.28 1.20 12.78
N ASP A 101 -5.11 0.75 12.31
CA ASP A 101 -4.98 -0.48 11.52
C ASP A 101 -4.67 -1.70 12.40
N GLY A 102 -3.88 -1.50 13.47
CA GLY A 102 -3.53 -2.53 14.45
C GLY A 102 -4.61 -2.72 15.51
N PHE A 103 -4.58 -1.91 16.57
CA PHE A 103 -5.44 -2.08 17.75
C PHE A 103 -6.93 -2.09 17.44
N MET A 104 -7.45 -1.12 16.69
CA MET A 104 -8.90 -1.02 16.42
C MET A 104 -9.45 -2.16 15.55
N GLN A 105 -8.59 -2.89 14.84
CA GLN A 105 -8.96 -4.05 14.03
C GLN A 105 -8.65 -5.39 14.72
N ALA A 106 -8.03 -5.36 15.91
CA ALA A 106 -7.62 -6.55 16.65
C ALA A 106 -8.82 -7.34 17.19
N ARG A 107 -8.72 -8.66 17.22
CA ARG A 107 -9.82 -9.55 17.66
C ARG A 107 -10.16 -9.36 19.14
N TYR A 108 -9.18 -8.98 19.96
CA TYR A 108 -9.33 -8.79 21.40
C TYR A 108 -9.42 -7.31 21.82
N ALA A 109 -9.59 -6.39 20.86
CA ALA A 109 -9.67 -4.96 21.11
C ALA A 109 -10.81 -4.56 22.06
N ASP A 110 -11.92 -5.30 22.06
CA ASP A 110 -13.08 -5.08 22.94
C ASP A 110 -12.79 -5.44 24.42
N ARG A 111 -11.72 -6.21 24.67
CA ARG A 111 -11.29 -6.65 26.01
C ARG A 111 -10.20 -5.78 26.63
N PHE A 112 -9.62 -4.87 25.86
CA PHE A 112 -8.54 -3.99 26.28
C PHE A 112 -8.96 -2.53 26.13
N LYS A 113 -8.34 -1.62 26.89
CA LYS A 113 -8.62 -0.20 26.77
C LYS A 113 -7.47 0.56 26.13
N PHE A 114 -7.76 1.69 25.50
CA PHE A 114 -6.73 2.61 25.02
C PHE A 114 -7.09 4.05 25.37
N ALA A 115 -6.07 4.89 25.45
CA ALA A 115 -6.18 6.34 25.52
C ALA A 115 -5.18 6.98 24.55
N ILE A 116 -5.31 8.29 24.34
CA ILE A 116 -4.35 9.07 23.55
C ILE A 116 -3.56 10.02 24.43
N MET A 117 -2.27 10.17 24.13
CA MET A 117 -1.44 11.26 24.62
C MET A 117 -1.16 12.23 23.49
N TRP A 118 -1.72 13.42 23.59
CA TRP A 118 -1.49 14.47 22.61
C TRP A 118 -0.05 14.98 22.71
N GLU A 119 0.75 14.65 21.69
CA GLU A 119 2.15 15.02 21.54
C GLU A 119 2.30 16.47 21.06
N ASN A 120 1.83 17.43 21.85
CA ASN A 120 1.68 18.84 21.46
C ASN A 120 2.99 19.63 21.29
N GLU A 121 4.14 18.99 21.48
CA GLU A 121 5.46 19.53 21.13
C GLU A 121 5.94 19.04 19.76
N ASN A 122 5.91 17.72 19.54
CA ASN A 122 6.49 17.08 18.37
C ASN A 122 5.49 16.87 17.22
N ALA A 123 4.19 16.82 17.54
CA ALA A 123 3.09 16.89 16.61
C ALA A 123 2.62 18.34 16.47
N GLY A 124 2.08 18.75 15.31
CA GLY A 124 1.50 20.09 15.15
C GLY A 124 0.56 20.38 16.31
N GLY A 125 0.94 21.31 17.20
CA GLY A 125 0.17 21.65 18.39
C GLY A 125 -1.15 22.35 18.06
N ALA A 126 -1.67 23.12 18.99
CA ALA A 126 -2.77 24.04 18.70
C ALA A 126 -2.18 25.41 18.31
N ASP A 127 -2.62 25.97 17.19
CA ASP A 127 -2.25 27.34 16.80
C ASP A 127 -2.94 28.39 17.69
N SER A 128 -4.14 28.04 18.17
CA SER A 128 -5.00 28.92 18.97
C SER A 128 -6.02 28.11 19.76
N GLU A 129 -6.72 28.78 20.68
CA GLU A 129 -7.89 28.21 21.37
C GLU A 129 -8.95 27.71 20.37
N SER A 130 -9.25 28.47 19.31
CA SER A 130 -10.18 28.03 18.26
C SER A 130 -9.70 26.79 17.53
N ASP A 131 -8.40 26.67 17.23
CA ASP A 131 -7.86 25.48 16.58
C ASP A 131 -8.00 24.24 17.48
N LEU A 132 -7.73 24.36 18.78
CA LEU A 132 -7.97 23.29 19.75
C LEU A 132 -9.45 22.88 19.79
N LEU A 133 -10.36 23.87 19.89
CA LEU A 133 -11.78 23.62 20.14
C LEU A 133 -12.56 23.18 18.92
N ASP A 134 -12.20 23.66 17.73
CA ASP A 134 -12.98 23.53 16.50
C ASP A 134 -12.36 22.55 15.51
N ASN A 135 -11.04 22.32 15.58
CA ASN A 135 -10.34 21.43 14.64
C ASN A 135 -9.81 20.14 15.26
N LEU A 136 -9.18 20.19 16.45
CA LEU A 136 -8.64 18.97 17.10
C LEU A 136 -9.70 18.22 17.90
N PHE A 137 -10.35 18.92 18.82
CA PHE A 137 -11.20 18.26 19.81
C PHE A 137 -12.41 17.52 19.21
N PRO A 138 -13.13 18.03 18.19
CA PRO A 138 -14.24 17.30 17.58
C PRO A 138 -13.80 15.92 17.07
N TYR A 139 -12.63 15.85 16.43
CA TYR A 139 -12.07 14.60 15.95
C TYR A 139 -11.75 13.64 17.12
N TRP A 140 -11.13 14.09 18.20
CA TRP A 140 -10.91 13.23 19.38
C TRP A 140 -12.20 12.72 19.99
N LEU A 141 -13.21 13.59 20.11
CA LEU A 141 -14.50 13.25 20.69
C LEU A 141 -15.22 12.19 19.85
N GLU A 142 -15.29 12.41 18.54
CA GLU A 142 -16.02 11.55 17.60
C GLU A 142 -15.29 10.25 17.30
N ARG A 143 -13.98 10.30 17.08
CA ARG A 143 -13.19 9.14 16.63
C ARG A 143 -12.71 8.28 17.79
N TYR A 144 -12.32 8.88 18.91
CA TYR A 144 -11.66 8.18 20.01
C TYR A 144 -12.52 8.09 21.25
N PHE A 145 -12.98 9.21 21.83
CA PHE A 145 -13.66 9.18 23.14
C PHE A 145 -14.96 8.38 23.09
N SER A 146 -15.66 8.42 21.95
CA SER A 146 -16.87 7.64 21.68
C SER A 146 -16.62 6.13 21.48
N HIS A 147 -15.37 5.72 21.27
CA HIS A 147 -15.03 4.33 20.98
C HIS A 147 -15.27 3.45 22.24
N PRO A 148 -15.91 2.27 22.12
CA PRO A 148 -16.22 1.42 23.29
C PRO A 148 -15.00 0.98 24.10
N SER A 149 -13.85 0.84 23.44
CA SER A 149 -12.56 0.52 24.06
C SER A 149 -11.77 1.74 24.55
N TYR A 150 -12.29 2.96 24.44
CA TYR A 150 -11.61 4.13 24.99
C TYR A 150 -11.63 4.10 26.51
N LEU A 151 -10.51 4.48 27.13
CA LEU A 151 -10.38 4.53 28.58
C LEU A 151 -11.27 5.64 29.13
N THR A 152 -12.18 5.24 30.03
CA THR A 152 -12.95 6.17 30.85
C THR A 152 -12.70 5.89 32.33
N ILE A 153 -12.58 6.95 33.12
CA ILE A 153 -12.47 6.90 34.58
C ILE A 153 -13.69 7.59 35.14
N ASP A 154 -14.50 6.86 35.91
CA ASP A 154 -15.73 7.36 36.53
C ASP A 154 -16.67 8.02 35.49
N GLY A 155 -16.75 7.43 34.30
CA GLY A 155 -17.58 7.91 33.18
C GLY A 155 -17.01 9.10 32.40
N LYS A 156 -15.75 9.47 32.63
CA LYS A 156 -15.05 10.57 31.92
C LYS A 156 -13.95 10.02 31.00
N PRO A 157 -13.90 10.34 29.70
CA PRO A 157 -12.75 10.03 28.85
C PRO A 157 -11.46 10.64 29.42
N VAL A 158 -10.35 9.95 29.22
CA VAL A 158 -9.04 10.36 29.73
C VAL A 158 -8.17 10.90 28.60
N LEU A 159 -7.78 12.17 28.66
CA LEU A 159 -6.86 12.81 27.72
C LEU A 159 -5.52 13.05 28.41
N TYR A 160 -4.43 12.58 27.80
CA TYR A 160 -3.07 12.88 28.24
C TYR A 160 -2.45 13.98 27.35
N VAL A 161 -1.65 14.87 27.93
CA VAL A 161 -0.97 15.96 27.21
C VAL A 161 0.52 15.93 27.52
N TYR A 162 1.36 15.90 26.48
CA TYR A 162 2.80 15.65 26.61
C TYR A 162 3.63 16.83 27.10
N HIS A 163 3.31 18.08 26.72
CA HIS A 163 4.15 19.22 27.07
C HIS A 163 3.33 20.42 27.56
N ILE A 164 3.34 20.60 28.88
CA ILE A 164 2.55 21.65 29.55
C ILE A 164 2.99 23.07 29.21
N ASP A 165 4.29 23.41 29.25
CA ASP A 165 4.71 24.79 28.96
C ASP A 165 4.40 25.19 27.52
N LYS A 166 4.58 24.27 26.54
CA LYS A 166 4.16 24.48 25.15
C LYS A 166 2.68 24.77 25.04
N LEU A 167 1.83 24.03 25.75
CA LEU A 167 0.39 24.29 25.74
C LEU A 167 0.06 25.66 26.32
N ILE A 168 0.71 26.05 27.41
CA ILE A 168 0.53 27.37 28.03
C ILE A 168 0.92 28.47 27.05
N ASP A 169 2.05 28.32 26.36
CA ASP A 169 2.51 29.28 25.35
C ASP A 169 1.55 29.35 24.15
N GLN A 170 1.13 28.19 23.62
CA GLN A 170 0.21 28.06 22.49
C GLN A 170 -1.14 28.73 22.76
N LEU A 171 -1.70 28.56 23.96
CA LEU A 171 -3.00 29.14 24.31
C LEU A 171 -2.90 30.54 24.94
N GLY A 172 -1.68 31.05 25.16
CA GLY A 172 -1.46 32.42 25.67
C GLY A 172 -1.63 32.58 27.18
N GLY A 173 -1.40 31.53 27.96
CA GLY A 173 -1.30 31.59 29.43
C GLY A 173 -2.13 30.57 30.18
N THR A 174 -1.80 30.36 31.46
CA THR A 174 -2.47 29.41 32.38
C THR A 174 -4.00 29.59 32.44
N GLY A 175 -4.49 30.83 32.46
CA GLY A 175 -5.92 31.11 32.49
C GLY A 175 -6.65 30.65 31.23
N LYS A 176 -5.98 30.74 30.07
CA LYS A 176 -6.51 30.32 28.77
C LYS A 176 -6.53 28.81 28.60
N VAL A 177 -5.50 28.12 29.10
CA VAL A 177 -5.54 26.65 29.18
C VAL A 177 -6.72 26.18 30.03
N ARG A 178 -6.97 26.84 31.17
CA ARG A 178 -8.11 26.51 32.03
C ARG A 178 -9.46 26.73 31.35
N GLU A 179 -9.63 27.85 30.66
CA GLU A 179 -10.83 28.15 29.89
C GLU A 179 -11.10 27.06 28.84
N ALA A 180 -10.07 26.72 28.04
CA ALA A 180 -10.15 25.67 27.04
C ALA A 180 -10.53 24.32 27.65
N LEU A 181 -9.85 23.87 28.72
CA LEU A 181 -10.16 22.59 29.38
C LEU A 181 -11.59 22.57 29.96
N CYS A 182 -12.09 23.68 30.51
CA CYS A 182 -13.48 23.78 30.95
C CYS A 182 -14.47 23.63 29.78
N ILE A 183 -14.17 24.20 28.62
CA ILE A 183 -14.98 24.05 27.41
C ILE A 183 -14.95 22.60 26.92
N LEU A 184 -13.78 21.96 26.87
CA LEU A 184 -13.67 20.54 26.50
C LEU A 184 -14.49 19.65 27.44
N GLU A 185 -14.41 19.89 28.75
CA GLU A 185 -15.18 19.14 29.74
C GLU A 185 -16.69 19.33 29.56
N ALA A 186 -17.15 20.54 29.23
CA ALA A 186 -18.55 20.82 28.93
C ALA A 186 -19.02 20.11 27.64
N LYS A 187 -18.22 20.16 26.57
CA LYS A 187 -18.53 19.44 25.32
C LYS A 187 -18.58 17.92 25.52
N CYS A 188 -17.71 17.36 26.36
CA CYS A 188 -17.82 15.94 26.76
C CYS A 188 -19.16 15.63 27.46
N ARG A 189 -19.64 16.53 28.33
CA ARG A 189 -20.95 16.35 28.99
C ARG A 189 -22.10 16.41 28.00
N GLU A 190 -22.04 17.32 27.04
CA GLU A 190 -23.02 17.44 25.96
C GLU A 190 -23.07 16.16 25.10
N ALA A 191 -21.93 15.52 24.89
CA ALA A 191 -21.81 14.24 24.20
C ALA A 191 -22.20 13.01 25.05
N GLY A 192 -22.63 13.20 26.31
CA GLY A 192 -23.13 12.14 27.18
C GLY A 192 -22.13 11.57 28.19
N PHE A 193 -20.91 12.09 28.27
CA PHE A 193 -19.93 11.71 29.30
C PHE A 193 -20.17 12.46 30.63
N GLN A 194 -19.54 12.03 31.72
CA GLN A 194 -19.63 12.71 33.02
C GLN A 194 -18.70 13.95 33.14
N GLY A 195 -17.92 14.24 32.09
CA GLY A 195 -16.90 15.27 32.05
C GLY A 195 -15.66 14.80 31.28
N LEU A 196 -14.49 15.31 31.63
CA LEU A 196 -13.20 14.99 31.04
C LEU A 196 -12.17 14.81 32.17
N THR A 197 -11.32 13.80 32.06
CA THR A 197 -10.14 13.63 32.92
C THR A 197 -8.90 14.00 32.11
N ALA A 198 -8.46 15.25 32.22
CA ALA A 198 -7.23 15.72 31.57
C ALA A 198 -6.03 15.48 32.49
N GLN A 199 -4.99 14.82 31.98
CA GLN A 199 -3.72 14.57 32.66
C GLN A 199 -2.57 15.22 31.89
N CYS A 200 -1.59 15.80 32.58
CA CYS A 200 -0.40 16.33 31.93
C CYS A 200 0.88 15.61 32.36
N GLU A 201 1.80 15.47 31.42
CA GLU A 201 3.16 15.04 31.67
C GLU A 201 3.93 16.14 32.41
N TYR A 202 4.66 15.74 33.45
CA TYR A 202 5.68 16.55 34.09
C TYR A 202 6.65 15.67 34.91
N ARG A 203 7.89 15.54 34.43
CA ARG A 203 8.97 14.73 35.06
C ARG A 203 9.60 15.35 36.32
N GLY A 204 9.13 16.50 36.77
CA GLY A 204 9.75 17.28 37.86
C GLY A 204 8.97 17.25 39.18
N THR A 205 9.60 17.80 40.22
CA THR A 205 9.07 17.81 41.61
C THR A 205 8.82 19.21 42.16
N ASP A 206 8.89 20.26 41.33
CA ASP A 206 8.72 21.64 41.78
C ASP A 206 7.26 21.94 42.22
N PRO A 207 7.02 22.31 43.49
CA PRO A 207 5.70 22.66 43.99
C PRO A 207 5.04 23.84 43.25
N GLU A 208 5.82 24.81 42.76
CA GLU A 208 5.26 25.96 42.03
C GLU A 208 4.71 25.53 40.67
N MET A 209 5.47 24.69 39.94
CA MET A 209 5.01 24.12 38.68
C MET A 209 3.79 23.22 38.87
N LEU A 210 3.76 22.42 39.94
CA LEU A 210 2.60 21.63 40.35
C LEU A 210 1.34 22.47 40.57
N ALA A 211 1.47 23.56 41.33
CA ALA A 211 0.37 24.49 41.54
C ALA A 211 -0.08 25.15 40.22
N ARG A 212 0.86 25.44 39.31
CA ARG A 212 0.57 25.99 37.97
C ARG A 212 -0.17 25.01 37.07
N ILE A 213 0.20 23.73 37.08
CA ILE A 213 -0.51 22.64 36.41
C ILE A 213 -1.97 22.56 36.89
N ALA A 214 -2.17 22.52 38.21
CA ALA A 214 -3.50 22.52 38.80
C ALA A 214 -4.30 23.79 38.43
N ALA A 215 -3.64 24.96 38.40
CA ALA A 215 -4.25 26.21 37.99
C ALA A 215 -4.65 26.24 36.49
N CYS A 216 -3.99 25.46 35.63
CA CYS A 216 -4.40 25.24 34.25
C CYS A 216 -5.66 24.38 34.12
N GLY A 217 -6.12 23.73 35.19
CA GLY A 217 -7.32 22.88 35.19
C GLY A 217 -7.07 21.41 34.89
N PHE A 218 -5.81 20.96 34.85
CA PHE A 218 -5.50 19.53 34.79
C PHE A 218 -5.97 18.83 36.07
N THR A 219 -6.58 17.66 35.89
CA THR A 219 -7.08 16.85 37.02
C THR A 219 -5.97 16.07 37.69
N HIS A 220 -4.98 15.65 36.90
CA HIS A 220 -3.86 14.84 37.37
C HIS A 220 -2.60 15.14 36.57
N SER A 221 -1.45 14.67 37.07
CA SER A 221 -0.18 14.72 36.37
C SER A 221 0.67 13.48 36.65
N PHE A 222 1.48 13.12 35.66
CA PHE A 222 2.31 11.91 35.62
C PHE A 222 3.69 12.23 35.04
N ALA A 223 4.65 11.32 35.15
CA ALA A 223 5.93 11.44 34.44
C ALA A 223 5.96 10.44 33.27
N TYR A 224 6.45 10.83 32.09
CA TYR A 224 6.68 9.87 30.99
C TYR A 224 7.89 8.99 31.30
N CYS A 225 8.96 9.60 31.79
CA CYS A 225 10.06 8.91 32.46
C CYS A 225 10.67 9.80 33.55
N TRP A 226 11.47 9.24 34.45
CA TRP A 226 12.10 10.02 35.52
C TRP A 226 13.49 10.54 35.15
N HIS A 227 13.76 11.79 35.52
CA HIS A 227 15.11 12.35 35.42
C HIS A 227 16.04 11.73 36.47
N THR A 228 17.29 11.56 36.06
CA THR A 228 18.38 11.18 36.96
C THR A 228 19.40 12.32 37.03
N ALA A 229 19.96 12.56 38.22
CA ALA A 229 20.91 13.65 38.44
C ALA A 229 22.27 13.39 37.75
N GLN A 230 22.59 12.12 37.50
CA GLN A 230 23.81 11.69 36.82
C GLN A 230 23.48 11.24 35.40
N THR A 231 24.41 11.44 34.48
CA THR A 231 24.27 10.97 33.10
C THR A 231 24.32 9.43 33.01
N ARG A 232 25.01 8.76 33.95
CA ARG A 232 25.22 7.30 34.02
C ARG A 232 25.04 6.78 35.46
N PRO A 233 23.84 6.85 36.05
CA PRO A 233 23.60 6.31 37.37
C PRO A 233 23.69 4.77 37.36
N GLU A 234 24.15 4.19 38.46
CA GLU A 234 23.98 2.75 38.68
C GLU A 234 22.48 2.42 38.84
N PRO A 235 22.01 1.20 38.52
CA PRO A 235 20.59 0.83 38.60
C PRO A 235 19.93 1.17 39.95
N GLU A 236 20.60 0.91 41.06
CA GLU A 236 20.12 1.25 42.41
C GLU A 236 19.90 2.76 42.61
N GLN A 237 20.77 3.59 42.02
CA GLN A 237 20.66 5.05 42.10
C GLN A 237 19.52 5.57 41.25
N ALA A 238 19.29 4.98 40.07
CA ALA A 238 18.17 5.32 39.21
C ALA A 238 16.84 4.89 39.85
N ALA A 239 16.78 3.70 40.43
CA ALA A 239 15.63 3.20 41.20
C ALA A 239 15.32 4.13 42.39
N GLY A 240 16.34 4.49 43.19
CA GLY A 240 16.19 5.44 44.29
C GLY A 240 15.70 6.82 43.84
N SER A 241 16.26 7.35 42.75
CA SER A 241 15.90 8.68 42.22
C SER A 241 14.43 8.77 41.82
N GLN A 242 13.90 7.76 41.12
CA GLN A 242 12.47 7.74 40.76
C GLN A 242 11.58 7.55 41.99
N LEU A 243 11.95 6.70 42.94
CA LEU A 243 11.18 6.51 44.18
C LEU A 243 11.12 7.78 45.03
N ASP A 244 12.22 8.51 45.14
CA ASP A 244 12.28 9.79 45.85
C ASP A 244 11.44 10.85 45.14
N ALA A 245 11.51 10.92 43.81
CA ALA A 245 10.65 11.79 43.02
C ALA A 245 9.17 11.46 43.25
N MET A 246 8.76 10.20 43.13
CA MET A 246 7.37 9.78 43.37
C MET A 246 6.89 10.09 44.79
N LYS A 247 7.73 9.91 45.82
CA LYS A 247 7.40 10.29 47.21
C LYS A 247 7.17 11.79 47.36
N LEU A 248 8.03 12.62 46.78
CA LEU A 248 7.86 14.08 46.79
C LEU A 248 6.59 14.51 46.04
N ARG A 249 6.28 13.87 44.91
CA ARG A 249 5.04 14.11 44.16
C ARG A 249 3.81 13.77 44.98
N ALA A 250 3.82 12.62 45.66
CA ALA A 250 2.75 12.21 46.56
C ALA A 250 2.58 13.16 47.76
N GLU A 251 3.66 13.81 48.22
CA GLU A 251 3.60 14.83 49.27
C GLU A 251 3.02 16.16 48.77
N PHE A 252 3.51 16.67 47.64
CA PHE A 252 3.14 18.01 47.14
C PHE A 252 1.87 18.05 46.29
N ASP A 253 1.50 16.94 45.66
CA ASP A 253 0.33 16.79 44.79
C ASP A 253 -0.42 15.49 45.10
N THR A 254 -0.71 15.25 46.39
CA THR A 254 -1.27 14.00 46.90
C THR A 254 -2.51 13.49 46.16
N ARG A 255 -3.32 14.39 45.60
CA ARG A 255 -4.55 14.03 44.86
C ARG A 255 -4.40 14.08 43.35
N GLY A 256 -3.52 14.94 42.82
CA GLY A 256 -3.28 15.06 41.38
C GLY A 256 -2.20 14.12 40.85
N PHE A 257 -1.41 13.49 41.70
CA PHE A 257 -0.33 12.62 41.25
C PHE A 257 -0.81 11.21 40.85
N VAL A 258 -0.46 10.79 39.63
CA VAL A 258 -0.54 9.39 39.19
C VAL A 258 0.87 8.81 39.15
N PRO A 259 1.17 7.76 39.94
CA PRO A 259 2.49 7.13 39.93
C PRO A 259 2.86 6.57 38.56
N THR A 260 4.10 6.81 38.14
CA THR A 260 4.71 6.19 36.97
C THR A 260 5.96 5.41 37.39
N VAL A 261 6.11 4.17 36.95
CA VAL A 261 7.35 3.41 37.12
C VAL A 261 8.10 3.32 35.79
N SER A 262 9.40 3.64 35.81
CA SER A 262 10.25 3.62 34.62
C SER A 262 11.29 2.51 34.67
N VAL A 263 11.53 1.86 33.52
CA VAL A 263 12.53 0.81 33.34
C VAL A 263 13.88 1.36 32.90
N GLY A 264 13.93 2.52 32.24
CA GLY A 264 15.20 3.09 31.77
C GLY A 264 15.06 4.39 31.00
N TRP A 265 16.19 4.78 30.39
CA TRP A 265 16.30 5.78 29.34
C TRP A 265 17.66 5.57 28.66
N ASP A 266 17.68 5.14 27.41
CA ASP A 266 18.85 4.98 26.56
C ASP A 266 18.51 5.33 25.08
N PRO A 267 18.54 6.63 24.72
CA PRO A 267 18.14 7.15 23.41
C PRO A 267 19.24 7.04 22.35
N LEU A 268 20.24 6.18 22.57
CA LEU A 268 21.38 6.05 21.67
C LEU A 268 20.97 5.70 20.22
N PRO A 269 20.00 4.80 19.95
CA PRO A 269 19.50 4.56 18.60
C PRO A 269 18.99 5.81 17.86
N TRP A 270 18.37 6.75 18.58
CA TRP A 270 17.86 7.99 17.98
C TRP A 270 18.96 9.04 17.70
N HIS A 271 20.05 9.01 18.46
CA HIS A 271 21.08 10.06 18.41
C HIS A 271 22.34 9.69 17.63
N TYR A 272 22.64 8.40 17.51
CA TYR A 272 23.77 7.93 16.71
C TYR A 272 23.43 8.05 15.21
N GLY A 273 24.14 8.91 14.49
CA GLY A 273 23.98 9.12 13.03
C GLY A 273 23.15 10.34 12.60
N ARG A 274 22.40 11.02 13.50
CA ARG A 274 21.60 12.22 13.15
C ARG A 274 21.95 13.51 13.88
N GLY A 275 22.59 13.45 15.06
CA GLY A 275 22.77 14.64 15.91
C GLY A 275 24.21 14.99 16.28
N GLY A 276 25.21 14.19 15.89
CA GLY A 276 26.61 14.40 16.27
C GLY A 276 26.90 14.23 17.77
N ARG A 277 25.92 13.80 18.59
CA ARG A 277 26.14 13.49 20.00
C ARG A 277 26.81 12.13 20.13
N THR A 278 27.93 12.11 20.83
CA THR A 278 28.70 10.93 21.17
C THR A 278 27.96 10.10 22.22
N PRO A 279 28.23 8.78 22.30
CA PRO A 279 27.69 7.94 23.36
C PRO A 279 27.93 8.44 24.79
N ASP A 280 28.85 9.39 25.01
CA ASP A 280 29.14 9.99 26.31
C ASP A 280 28.24 11.20 26.65
N GLU A 281 27.56 11.78 25.67
CA GLU A 281 26.78 13.03 25.82
C GLU A 281 25.28 12.84 26.11
N VAL A 282 24.75 11.62 25.95
CA VAL A 282 23.34 11.30 26.24
C VAL A 282 23.21 10.70 27.64
N THR A 283 22.15 10.97 28.41
CA THR A 283 21.85 10.24 29.66
C THR A 283 21.44 8.80 29.33
N ARG A 284 21.96 7.82 30.07
CA ARG A 284 21.73 6.38 29.84
C ARG A 284 21.63 5.63 31.16
N TRP A 285 20.54 4.92 31.36
CA TRP A 285 20.34 4.01 32.49
C TRP A 285 19.24 3.00 32.19
N THR A 286 19.29 1.85 32.87
CA THR A 286 18.26 0.81 32.78
C THR A 286 18.22 0.03 34.08
N LEU A 287 17.04 -0.43 34.48
CA LEU A 287 16.85 -1.34 35.60
C LEU A 287 16.75 -2.76 35.07
N GLY A 288 17.42 -3.71 35.72
CA GLY A 288 17.13 -5.11 35.50
C GLY A 288 15.73 -5.47 36.02
N PRO A 289 15.18 -6.64 35.64
CA PRO A 289 13.84 -7.04 36.08
C PRO A 289 13.68 -7.16 37.60
N ASP A 290 14.74 -7.48 38.34
CA ASP A 290 14.69 -7.59 39.80
C ASP A 290 14.65 -6.21 40.46
N GLU A 291 15.47 -5.26 40.01
CA GLU A 291 15.39 -3.85 40.44
C GLU A 291 14.04 -3.23 40.06
N TYR A 292 13.56 -3.50 38.84
CA TYR A 292 12.26 -3.05 38.37
C TYR A 292 11.11 -3.59 39.24
N ARG A 293 11.16 -4.89 39.61
CA ARG A 293 10.21 -5.51 40.55
C ARG A 293 10.25 -4.87 41.93
N GLN A 294 11.44 -4.50 42.41
CA GLN A 294 11.57 -3.76 43.68
C GLN A 294 10.89 -2.40 43.59
N VAL A 295 11.18 -1.61 42.54
CA VAL A 295 10.54 -0.30 42.35
C VAL A 295 9.02 -0.44 42.27
N LEU A 296 8.51 -1.40 41.49
CA LEU A 296 7.06 -1.69 41.42
C LEU A 296 6.47 -2.00 42.81
N SER A 297 7.17 -2.79 43.63
CA SER A 297 6.71 -3.16 44.98
C SER A 297 6.66 -1.96 45.94
N GLU A 298 7.67 -1.10 45.88
CA GLU A 298 7.71 0.14 46.65
C GLU A 298 6.65 1.14 46.17
N THR A 299 6.46 1.26 44.85
CA THR A 299 5.39 2.08 44.27
C THR A 299 4.01 1.57 44.68
N LYS A 300 3.76 0.26 44.68
CA LYS A 300 2.51 -0.31 45.20
C LYS A 300 2.27 0.10 46.65
N SER A 301 3.32 0.06 47.49
CA SER A 301 3.24 0.50 48.88
C SER A 301 2.94 2.00 49.00
N LEU A 302 3.50 2.83 48.11
CA LEU A 302 3.18 4.25 48.01
C LEU A 302 1.72 4.46 47.59
N MET A 303 1.24 3.76 46.56
CA MET A 303 -0.15 3.81 46.09
C MET A 303 -1.13 3.45 47.21
N ASP A 304 -0.84 2.39 47.96
CA ASP A 304 -1.67 1.94 49.10
C ASP A 304 -1.68 2.95 50.26
N SER A 305 -0.74 3.90 50.29
CA SER A 305 -0.69 4.99 51.28
C SER A 305 -1.40 6.27 50.84
N LEU A 306 -1.73 6.40 49.55
CA LEU A 306 -2.45 7.56 49.02
C LEU A 306 -3.93 7.53 49.45
N PRO A 307 -4.63 8.69 49.48
CA PRO A 307 -6.05 8.73 49.80
C PRO A 307 -6.86 7.80 48.90
N GLU A 308 -7.78 7.02 49.46
CA GLU A 308 -8.61 6.04 48.71
C GLU A 308 -9.42 6.68 47.57
N ASP A 309 -9.74 7.97 47.68
CA ASP A 309 -10.46 8.74 46.66
C ASP A 309 -9.54 9.43 45.65
N SER A 310 -8.22 9.29 45.78
CA SER A 310 -7.24 9.74 44.77
C SER A 310 -7.09 8.71 43.66
N LEU A 311 -6.89 9.17 42.42
CA LEU A 311 -6.64 8.28 41.29
C LEU A 311 -5.34 7.47 41.47
N GLY A 312 -4.30 8.10 42.02
CA GLY A 312 -3.01 7.46 42.27
C GLY A 312 -3.05 6.26 43.22
N SER A 313 -4.09 6.13 44.06
CA SER A 313 -4.27 4.93 44.92
C SER A 313 -4.70 3.67 44.14
N ARG A 314 -5.25 3.86 42.94
CA ARG A 314 -5.89 2.82 42.12
C ARG A 314 -5.41 2.75 40.68
N MET A 315 -4.54 3.66 40.24
CA MET A 315 -4.00 3.71 38.88
C MET A 315 -2.47 3.85 38.87
N LEU A 316 -1.83 3.06 38.02
CA LEU A 316 -0.38 3.07 37.78
C LEU A 316 -0.12 3.25 36.27
N LEU A 317 0.85 4.10 35.94
CA LEU A 317 1.44 4.17 34.61
C LEU A 317 2.80 3.47 34.59
N LEU A 318 3.08 2.76 33.52
CA LEU A 318 4.38 2.23 33.17
C LEU A 318 4.92 3.10 32.04
N ASP A 319 6.21 3.40 32.11
CA ASP A 319 6.84 4.36 31.20
C ASP A 319 6.56 4.08 29.74
N ASN A 320 6.81 2.88 29.22
CA ASN A 320 6.51 2.54 27.84
C ASN A 320 6.46 1.02 27.58
N TRP A 321 5.52 0.61 26.75
CA TRP A 321 5.42 -0.75 26.23
C TRP A 321 6.59 -1.05 25.29
N ASN A 322 6.78 -0.20 24.27
CA ASN A 322 7.56 -0.49 23.07
C ASN A 322 8.44 0.67 22.58
N GLU A 323 8.87 1.62 23.43
CA GLU A 323 9.75 2.71 23.01
C GLU A 323 11.21 2.21 22.86
N TRP A 324 11.44 1.39 21.82
CA TRP A 324 12.70 0.69 21.57
C TRP A 324 13.85 1.66 21.34
N GLY A 325 13.60 2.84 20.77
CA GLY A 325 14.66 3.78 20.45
C GLY A 325 15.08 4.65 21.62
N GLU A 326 14.18 5.00 22.56
CA GLU A 326 14.56 5.67 23.81
C GLU A 326 14.99 4.71 24.92
N GLY A 327 14.99 3.39 24.67
CA GLY A 327 15.62 2.40 25.55
C GLY A 327 14.84 2.14 26.84
N HIS A 328 13.55 2.44 26.86
CA HIS A 328 12.69 2.22 28.01
C HIS A 328 11.39 1.54 27.57
N TYR A 329 11.43 0.21 27.59
CA TYR A 329 10.42 -0.67 27.04
C TYR A 329 10.25 -1.87 27.97
N ILE A 330 9.01 -2.36 28.11
CA ILE A 330 8.70 -3.55 28.92
C ILE A 330 8.14 -4.71 28.10
N ALA A 331 7.83 -4.47 26.81
CA ALA A 331 7.38 -5.50 25.89
C ALA A 331 8.43 -6.63 25.80
N PRO A 332 8.01 -7.89 25.56
CA PRO A 332 8.92 -9.01 25.54
C PRO A 332 9.99 -8.87 24.45
N HIS A 333 11.26 -9.00 24.83
CA HIS A 333 12.42 -8.81 23.95
C HIS A 333 13.55 -9.80 24.28
N GLU A 334 14.56 -9.91 23.41
CA GLU A 334 15.65 -10.90 23.50
C GLU A 334 16.39 -10.87 24.86
N GLN A 335 16.77 -9.70 25.37
CA GLN A 335 17.53 -9.62 26.63
C GLN A 335 16.70 -9.90 27.89
N GLY A 336 15.47 -9.36 27.95
CA GLY A 336 14.60 -9.42 29.12
C GLY A 336 13.63 -10.59 29.14
N GLY A 337 13.40 -11.24 28.01
CA GLY A 337 12.30 -12.18 27.84
C GLY A 337 10.97 -11.57 28.28
N PHE A 338 10.19 -12.34 29.04
CA PHE A 338 8.97 -11.86 29.70
C PHE A 338 9.19 -11.32 31.12
N ARG A 339 10.43 -11.19 31.60
CA ARG A 339 10.69 -10.94 33.04
C ARG A 339 10.19 -9.58 33.53
N TYR A 340 10.15 -8.55 32.68
CA TYR A 340 9.56 -7.26 33.05
C TYR A 340 8.05 -7.35 33.23
N LEU A 341 7.35 -8.06 32.34
CA LEU A 341 5.91 -8.31 32.49
C LEU A 341 5.63 -9.21 33.71
N GLN A 342 6.47 -10.21 33.96
CA GLN A 342 6.41 -11.04 35.17
C GLN A 342 6.54 -10.20 36.44
N ALA A 343 7.45 -9.22 36.47
CA ALA A 343 7.60 -8.30 37.60
C ALA A 343 6.31 -7.49 37.86
N VAL A 344 5.63 -7.01 36.80
CA VAL A 344 4.34 -6.32 36.93
C VAL A 344 3.29 -7.27 37.51
N ARG A 345 3.17 -8.49 36.94
CA ARG A 345 2.22 -9.51 37.39
C ARG A 345 2.44 -9.91 38.85
N ASP A 346 3.69 -10.14 39.25
CA ASP A 346 4.07 -10.55 40.60
C ASP A 346 3.69 -9.51 41.67
N VAL A 347 3.67 -8.22 41.30
CA VAL A 347 3.38 -7.15 42.25
C VAL A 347 1.89 -6.82 42.27
N PHE A 348 1.26 -6.72 41.10
CA PHE A 348 -0.11 -6.19 40.97
C PHE A 348 -1.18 -7.28 40.78
N ALA A 349 -0.80 -8.50 40.41
CA ALA A 349 -1.72 -9.58 40.05
C ALA A 349 -1.29 -10.97 40.55
N ALA A 350 -0.50 -11.04 41.63
CA ALA A 350 0.12 -12.28 42.15
C ALA A 350 -0.88 -13.41 42.46
N ASP A 351 -2.07 -13.05 42.94
CA ASP A 351 -3.12 -13.99 43.36
C ASP A 351 -3.97 -14.51 42.18
N SER A 352 -3.61 -14.14 40.95
CA SER A 352 -4.30 -14.59 39.74
C SER A 352 -4.14 -16.10 39.55
N GLY A 353 -5.26 -16.83 39.48
CA GLY A 353 -5.28 -18.30 39.37
C GLY A 353 -4.86 -18.89 38.02
N ASN A 354 -4.40 -18.08 37.08
CA ASN A 354 -3.88 -18.51 35.78
C ASN A 354 -2.34 -18.40 35.69
N VAL A 355 -1.74 -19.04 34.70
CA VAL A 355 -0.31 -18.89 34.38
C VAL A 355 -0.20 -18.48 32.92
N PRO A 356 0.46 -17.36 32.59
CA PRO A 356 0.69 -16.96 31.19
C PRO A 356 1.52 -17.99 30.43
N ASP A 357 1.32 -18.05 29.11
CA ASP A 357 2.16 -18.85 28.23
C ASP A 357 3.41 -18.04 27.84
N TYR A 358 4.57 -18.45 28.32
CA TYR A 358 5.84 -17.75 28.08
C TYR A 358 6.60 -18.24 26.83
N ARG A 359 5.96 -19.07 26.00
CA ARG A 359 6.51 -19.43 24.69
C ARG A 359 6.35 -18.26 23.72
N THR A 360 7.32 -18.08 22.84
CA THR A 360 7.23 -17.07 21.78
C THR A 360 6.19 -17.49 20.73
N PRO A 361 5.66 -16.54 19.94
CA PRO A 361 4.74 -16.86 18.85
C PRO A 361 5.33 -17.88 17.86
N ASP A 362 6.62 -17.74 17.54
CA ASP A 362 7.37 -18.68 16.70
C ASP A 362 7.42 -20.11 17.30
N GLN A 363 7.67 -20.24 18.61
CA GLN A 363 7.62 -21.53 19.31
C GLN A 363 6.22 -22.17 19.33
N LEU A 364 5.18 -21.35 19.15
CA LEU A 364 3.78 -21.77 19.05
C LEU A 364 3.34 -22.01 17.60
N GLY A 365 4.20 -21.76 16.62
CA GLY A 365 3.90 -21.93 15.19
C GLY A 365 3.16 -20.75 14.55
N PHE A 366 3.27 -19.55 15.12
CA PHE A 366 2.69 -18.30 14.60
C PHE A 366 3.77 -17.36 14.04
N GLY A 367 3.37 -16.44 13.16
CA GLY A 367 4.28 -15.55 12.44
C GLY A 367 4.95 -16.22 11.23
N PRO A 368 6.10 -15.69 10.75
CA PRO A 368 6.87 -14.58 11.32
C PRO A 368 6.20 -13.21 11.10
N TYR A 369 6.21 -12.36 12.13
CA TYR A 369 5.62 -11.02 12.05
C TYR A 369 6.56 -9.96 11.48
N ASP A 370 7.84 -10.29 11.30
CA ASP A 370 8.87 -9.42 10.71
C ASP A 370 8.99 -9.57 9.18
N SER A 371 7.97 -10.12 8.53
CA SER A 371 7.99 -10.42 7.10
C SER A 371 8.24 -9.18 6.22
N LEU A 372 7.65 -8.02 6.55
CA LEU A 372 7.89 -6.78 5.81
C LEU A 372 9.34 -6.30 5.97
N TYR A 373 9.88 -6.37 7.19
CA TYR A 373 11.25 -5.94 7.47
C TYR A 373 12.29 -6.88 6.85
N ARG A 374 12.13 -8.21 7.02
CA ARG A 374 13.02 -9.21 6.41
C ARG A 374 13.04 -9.06 4.90
N LYS A 375 11.87 -8.85 4.30
CA LYS A 375 11.74 -8.65 2.86
C LYS A 375 12.44 -7.37 2.41
N ALA A 376 12.28 -6.26 3.15
CA ALA A 376 13.04 -5.04 2.90
C ALA A 376 14.56 -5.27 3.00
N ARG A 377 15.03 -6.06 3.98
CA ARG A 377 16.44 -6.42 4.15
C ARG A 377 16.98 -7.29 3.02
N GLU A 378 16.25 -8.34 2.64
CA GLU A 378 16.58 -9.24 1.52
C GLU A 378 16.64 -8.50 0.18
N GLN A 379 15.79 -7.48 0.04
CA GLN A 379 15.69 -6.61 -1.13
C GLN A 379 16.72 -5.47 -1.12
N GLY A 380 17.56 -5.36 -0.07
CA GLY A 380 18.58 -4.32 0.03
C GLY A 380 18.03 -2.90 0.26
N LEU A 381 16.80 -2.78 0.78
CA LEU A 381 16.13 -1.49 1.04
C LEU A 381 16.63 -0.79 2.31
N LEU A 382 17.40 -1.49 3.16
CA LEU A 382 17.87 -0.99 4.46
C LEU A 382 19.32 -0.49 4.39
N ALA A 383 19.63 0.57 5.13
CA ALA A 383 21.02 1.01 5.28
C ALA A 383 21.81 0.02 6.17
N THR A 384 22.94 -0.50 5.68
CA THR A 384 23.92 -1.24 6.51
C THR A 384 25.06 -0.30 6.93
N ASP A 385 25.85 -0.66 7.95
CA ASP A 385 27.01 0.14 8.43
C ASP A 385 28.05 0.46 7.33
N ASP A 386 28.03 -0.26 6.21
CA ASP A 386 28.90 -0.06 5.04
C ASP A 386 28.26 0.77 3.90
N VAL A 387 27.04 1.29 4.07
CA VAL A 387 26.34 2.08 3.04
C VAL A 387 26.72 3.54 3.14
N ARG A 388 27.29 4.09 2.06
CA ARG A 388 27.63 5.51 1.99
C ARG A 388 26.41 6.32 1.59
N VAL A 389 26.18 7.44 2.27
CA VAL A 389 25.12 8.40 1.91
C VAL A 389 25.75 9.62 1.24
N LEU A 390 25.36 9.89 -0.01
CA LEU A 390 25.74 11.06 -0.78
C LEU A 390 24.54 12.01 -0.80
N GLN A 391 24.69 13.20 -0.20
CA GLN A 391 23.65 14.22 -0.24
C GLN A 391 23.65 14.88 -1.61
N ALA A 392 22.53 14.86 -2.35
CA ALA A 392 22.49 15.42 -3.70
C ALA A 392 22.80 16.95 -3.72
N ARG A 393 22.51 17.65 -2.62
CA ARG A 393 22.87 19.08 -2.45
C ARG A 393 24.38 19.34 -2.49
N ASP A 394 25.21 18.40 -2.04
CA ASP A 394 26.67 18.54 -2.09
C ASP A 394 27.21 18.49 -3.53
N TYR A 395 26.37 18.01 -4.45
CA TYR A 395 26.60 17.98 -5.89
C TYR A 395 25.84 19.08 -6.65
N GLY A 396 25.14 19.97 -5.95
CA GLY A 396 24.44 21.11 -6.53
C GLY A 396 22.94 20.91 -6.81
N ALA A 397 22.35 19.77 -6.42
CA ALA A 397 20.91 19.56 -6.52
C ALA A 397 20.20 20.16 -5.29
N VAL A 398 19.65 21.36 -5.45
CA VAL A 398 18.97 22.11 -4.38
C VAL A 398 17.44 22.08 -4.61
N PRO A 399 16.64 21.62 -3.65
CA PRO A 399 15.17 21.63 -3.77
C PRO A 399 14.63 23.07 -3.79
N ASP A 400 13.45 23.25 -4.39
CA ASP A 400 12.68 24.50 -4.49
C ASP A 400 13.45 25.66 -5.15
N SER A 401 14.55 25.33 -5.84
CA SER A 401 15.31 26.27 -6.66
C SER A 401 14.64 26.46 -8.03
N SER A 402 14.80 27.64 -8.61
CA SER A 402 14.43 27.90 -10.01
C SER A 402 15.44 27.32 -11.01
N SER A 403 16.54 26.73 -10.54
CA SER A 403 17.60 26.13 -11.37
C SER A 403 17.37 24.64 -11.61
N ASP A 404 17.90 24.16 -12.73
CA ASP A 404 17.92 22.72 -13.05
C ASP A 404 18.78 21.95 -12.05
N ALA A 405 18.16 21.03 -11.31
CA ALA A 405 18.82 20.15 -10.36
C ALA A 405 19.41 18.89 -11.01
N GLY A 406 19.04 18.61 -12.26
CA GLY A 406 19.46 17.42 -13.01
C GLY A 406 20.97 17.18 -13.02
N PRO A 407 21.82 18.19 -13.32
CA PRO A 407 23.26 18.03 -13.31
C PRO A 407 23.81 17.56 -11.95
N GLY A 408 23.27 18.08 -10.85
CA GLY A 408 23.72 17.69 -9.51
C GLY A 408 23.31 16.28 -9.13
N ILE A 409 22.08 15.87 -9.47
CA ILE A 409 21.60 14.49 -9.26
C ILE A 409 22.47 13.50 -10.05
N ARG A 410 22.71 13.79 -11.34
CA ARG A 410 23.57 12.95 -12.19
C ARG A 410 25.01 12.88 -11.69
N ALA A 411 25.57 13.98 -11.20
CA ALA A 411 26.91 14.00 -10.61
C ALA A 411 27.01 13.13 -9.33
N ALA A 412 25.97 13.13 -8.48
CA ALA A 412 25.92 12.29 -7.29
C ALA A 412 25.83 10.79 -7.66
N ILE A 413 24.99 10.45 -8.65
CA ILE A 413 24.88 9.09 -9.20
C ILE A 413 26.22 8.62 -9.76
N GLU A 414 26.88 9.44 -10.57
CA GLU A 414 28.18 9.10 -11.16
C GLU A 414 29.26 8.93 -10.10
N ALA A 415 29.27 9.78 -9.07
CA ALA A 415 30.19 9.65 -7.95
C ALA A 415 30.01 8.32 -7.21
N ALA A 416 28.76 7.92 -6.91
CA ALA A 416 28.49 6.62 -6.31
C ALA A 416 28.93 5.46 -7.21
N ARG A 417 28.66 5.55 -8.51
CA ARG A 417 29.03 4.52 -9.50
C ARG A 417 30.54 4.34 -9.63
N VAL A 418 31.31 5.43 -9.74
CA VAL A 418 32.77 5.41 -9.88
C VAL A 418 33.44 4.88 -8.61
N GLN A 419 32.93 5.26 -7.43
CA GLN A 419 33.50 4.80 -6.16
C GLN A 419 33.24 3.31 -5.90
N GLY A 420 32.10 2.79 -6.35
CA GLY A 420 31.72 1.38 -6.23
C GLY A 420 31.40 0.92 -4.81
N GLY A 421 30.55 -0.09 -4.66
CA GLY A 421 30.00 -0.52 -3.36
C GLY A 421 28.67 0.18 -3.01
N PRO A 422 27.96 -0.26 -1.96
CA PRO A 422 26.63 0.22 -1.62
C PRO A 422 26.58 1.74 -1.39
N ALA A 423 25.61 2.42 -2.01
CA ALA A 423 25.44 3.86 -1.87
C ALA A 423 23.97 4.30 -1.93
N ILE A 424 23.64 5.30 -1.13
CA ILE A 424 22.36 6.02 -1.17
C ILE A 424 22.62 7.45 -1.65
N ILE A 425 21.99 7.84 -2.74
CA ILE A 425 21.86 9.24 -3.15
C ILE A 425 20.61 9.80 -2.48
N ARG A 426 20.78 10.74 -1.55
CA ARG A 426 19.68 11.34 -0.79
C ARG A 426 19.24 12.66 -1.41
N LEU A 427 17.96 12.72 -1.78
CA LEU A 427 17.23 13.93 -2.11
C LEU A 427 16.49 14.38 -0.84
N GLU A 428 16.55 15.65 -0.53
CA GLU A 428 15.83 16.23 0.61
C GLU A 428 14.38 16.52 0.21
N ARG A 429 13.53 16.83 1.18
CA ARG A 429 12.18 17.32 0.90
C ARG A 429 12.20 18.58 0.01
N GLY A 430 11.27 18.65 -0.95
CA GLY A 430 11.06 19.80 -1.82
C GLY A 430 11.03 19.43 -3.31
N ARG A 431 10.86 20.43 -4.19
CA ARG A 431 10.67 20.24 -5.63
C ARG A 431 11.97 20.44 -6.42
N TYR A 432 12.34 19.48 -7.23
CA TYR A 432 13.53 19.49 -8.08
C TYR A 432 13.12 19.63 -9.54
N LEU A 433 13.38 20.78 -10.17
CA LEU A 433 13.22 20.93 -11.61
C LEU A 433 14.33 20.16 -12.33
N VAL A 434 13.98 19.27 -13.26
CA VAL A 434 14.94 18.45 -14.00
C VAL A 434 14.67 18.49 -15.50
N ASN A 435 15.63 19.01 -16.26
CA ASN A 435 15.45 19.21 -17.71
C ASN A 435 15.76 17.98 -18.57
N GLY A 436 16.54 17.03 -18.04
CA GLY A 436 17.20 16.01 -18.84
C GLY A 436 18.38 16.55 -19.66
N GLU A 437 19.00 15.69 -20.46
CA GLU A 437 20.09 16.06 -21.36
C GLU A 437 19.64 15.92 -22.83
N GLU A 438 20.30 16.66 -23.73
CA GLU A 438 19.98 16.60 -25.15
C GLU A 438 20.25 15.19 -25.70
N GLY A 439 19.22 14.58 -26.31
CA GLY A 439 19.31 13.23 -26.88
C GLY A 439 18.97 12.09 -25.90
N GLU A 440 18.84 12.38 -24.61
CA GLU A 440 18.46 11.38 -23.61
C GLU A 440 16.96 11.08 -23.63
N ARG A 441 16.62 9.86 -23.21
CA ARG A 441 15.23 9.35 -23.18
C ARG A 441 14.51 9.59 -21.86
N ALA A 442 15.25 9.90 -20.79
CA ALA A 442 14.70 10.26 -19.49
C ALA A 442 15.46 11.44 -18.85
N ALA A 443 14.83 12.09 -17.88
CA ALA A 443 15.39 13.24 -17.19
C ALA A 443 16.59 12.86 -16.30
N ILE A 444 16.56 11.65 -15.73
CA ILE A 444 17.63 11.03 -14.96
C ILE A 444 17.89 9.63 -15.52
N MET A 445 19.15 9.38 -15.92
CA MET A 445 19.63 8.07 -16.37
C MET A 445 20.53 7.44 -15.29
N ILE A 446 20.24 6.20 -14.91
CA ILE A 446 21.09 5.35 -14.05
C ILE A 446 21.52 4.14 -14.89
N GLN A 447 22.75 4.17 -15.38
CA GLN A 447 23.27 3.13 -16.28
C GLN A 447 24.45 2.39 -15.65
N ALA A 448 24.48 1.07 -15.84
CA ALA A 448 25.57 0.21 -15.37
C ALA A 448 25.91 0.40 -13.88
N ALA A 449 24.89 0.65 -13.06
CA ALA A 449 25.02 0.88 -11.62
C ALA A 449 24.93 -0.45 -10.85
N ARG A 450 25.58 -0.50 -9.69
CA ARG A 450 25.48 -1.64 -8.76
C ARG A 450 25.31 -1.18 -7.33
N ASN A 451 24.35 -1.76 -6.61
CA ASN A 451 24.07 -1.46 -5.20
C ASN A 451 23.80 0.03 -4.95
N LEU A 452 22.92 0.62 -5.76
CA LEU A 452 22.63 2.05 -5.73
C LEU A 452 21.17 2.30 -5.33
N THR A 453 20.95 3.17 -4.36
CA THR A 453 19.61 3.67 -4.02
C THR A 453 19.50 5.15 -4.34
N LEU A 454 18.47 5.57 -5.06
CA LEU A 454 18.05 6.99 -5.14
C LEU A 454 16.85 7.17 -4.20
N ARG A 455 17.02 7.92 -3.11
CA ARG A 455 16.04 8.03 -2.02
C ARG A 455 15.65 9.47 -1.71
N GLY A 456 14.36 9.76 -1.64
CA GLY A 456 13.81 11.01 -1.11
C GLY A 456 13.35 10.90 0.34
N GLU A 457 12.60 11.89 0.82
CA GLU A 457 12.01 11.95 2.17
C GLU A 457 10.48 11.74 2.17
N GLY A 458 9.94 11.12 1.12
CA GLY A 458 8.52 10.86 0.90
C GLY A 458 7.99 11.52 -0.37
N SER A 459 6.68 11.50 -0.58
CA SER A 459 6.02 12.11 -1.75
C SER A 459 6.19 13.64 -1.84
N ASP A 460 6.68 14.28 -0.78
CA ASP A 460 7.04 15.71 -0.76
C ASP A 460 8.44 16.00 -1.35
N THR A 461 9.25 14.98 -1.63
CA THR A 461 10.43 15.08 -2.49
C THR A 461 9.96 14.84 -3.92
N VAL A 462 9.81 15.90 -4.73
CA VAL A 462 9.21 15.81 -6.07
C VAL A 462 10.23 16.10 -7.15
N ILE A 463 10.47 15.15 -8.05
CA ILE A 463 11.20 15.37 -9.31
C ILE A 463 10.20 15.87 -10.35
N VAL A 464 10.35 17.12 -10.76
CA VAL A 464 9.50 17.78 -11.76
C VAL A 464 10.24 17.81 -13.09
N VAL A 465 9.84 16.96 -14.01
CA VAL A 465 10.42 16.88 -15.36
C VAL A 465 9.89 18.05 -16.19
N THR A 466 10.80 18.84 -16.79
CA THR A 466 10.42 20.05 -17.53
C THR A 466 10.27 19.85 -19.03
N ASN A 467 10.56 18.64 -19.53
CA ASN A 467 10.38 18.25 -20.92
C ASN A 467 9.30 17.15 -20.99
N PRO A 468 8.08 17.44 -21.48
CA PRO A 468 6.96 16.49 -21.49
C PRO A 468 7.14 15.35 -22.50
N ARG A 469 8.29 15.25 -23.17
CA ARG A 469 8.57 14.26 -24.22
C ARG A 469 9.48 13.13 -23.78
N ILE A 470 10.06 13.21 -22.58
CA ILE A 470 11.02 12.24 -22.05
C ILE A 470 10.52 11.62 -20.75
N GLY A 471 11.06 10.46 -20.39
CA GLY A 471 10.76 9.79 -19.14
C GLY A 471 11.31 10.54 -17.92
N GLY A 472 10.91 10.13 -16.73
CA GLY A 472 11.39 10.73 -15.49
C GLY A 472 12.74 10.14 -15.07
N VAL A 473 12.73 8.90 -14.60
CA VAL A 473 13.93 8.16 -14.20
C VAL A 473 13.99 6.86 -14.99
N GLU A 474 15.15 6.58 -15.62
CA GLU A 474 15.42 5.31 -16.28
C GLU A 474 16.64 4.63 -15.66
N VAL A 475 16.46 3.36 -15.28
CA VAL A 475 17.52 2.47 -14.80
C VAL A 475 17.78 1.41 -15.86
N GLN A 476 19.04 1.23 -16.25
CA GLN A 476 19.39 0.35 -17.35
C GLN A 476 20.70 -0.41 -17.08
N ASP A 477 20.75 -1.68 -17.51
CA ASP A 477 21.94 -2.54 -17.49
C ASP A 477 22.60 -2.60 -16.10
N SER A 478 21.79 -2.62 -15.05
CA SER A 478 22.23 -2.42 -13.66
C SER A 478 21.96 -3.65 -12.77
N GLU A 479 22.45 -3.61 -11.54
CA GLU A 479 22.21 -4.66 -10.54
C GLU A 479 21.94 -4.07 -9.16
N ASN A 480 20.89 -4.52 -8.49
CA ASN A 480 20.55 -4.09 -7.13
C ASN A 480 20.38 -2.56 -7.06
N VAL A 481 19.38 -2.05 -7.79
CA VAL A 481 19.07 -0.61 -7.84
C VAL A 481 17.66 -0.37 -7.32
N LEU A 482 17.55 0.55 -6.36
CA LEU A 482 16.31 0.95 -5.71
C LEU A 482 16.00 2.43 -5.98
N LEU A 483 14.75 2.71 -6.33
CA LEU A 483 14.17 4.04 -6.30
C LEU A 483 13.18 4.12 -5.12
N ALA A 484 13.38 5.04 -4.17
CA ALA A 484 12.60 5.04 -2.94
C ALA A 484 12.13 6.42 -2.46
N HIS A 485 10.90 6.50 -1.95
CA HIS A 485 10.38 7.65 -1.20
C HIS A 485 10.50 9.01 -1.90
N PHE A 486 10.11 9.12 -3.16
CA PHE A 486 9.98 10.39 -3.87
C PHE A 486 8.80 10.35 -4.85
N ALA A 487 8.40 11.51 -5.35
CA ALA A 487 7.39 11.63 -6.40
C ALA A 487 8.00 12.06 -7.74
N VAL A 488 7.36 11.67 -8.85
CA VAL A 488 7.65 12.18 -10.21
C VAL A 488 6.43 12.93 -10.73
N ASP A 489 6.65 14.15 -11.22
CA ASP A 489 5.65 15.00 -11.84
C ASP A 489 6.22 15.72 -13.07
N TYR A 490 5.36 16.41 -13.83
CA TYR A 490 5.73 17.10 -15.06
C TYR A 490 5.17 18.52 -15.10
N ASP A 491 6.01 19.47 -15.54
CA ASP A 491 5.58 20.83 -15.89
C ASP A 491 6.38 21.35 -17.09
N PRO A 492 5.79 21.50 -18.29
CA PRO A 492 4.36 21.31 -18.57
C PRO A 492 3.91 19.85 -18.52
N LEU A 493 2.61 19.65 -18.29
CA LEU A 493 1.99 18.32 -18.31
C LEU A 493 2.02 17.70 -19.72
N PRO A 494 2.14 16.36 -19.83
CA PRO A 494 2.13 15.66 -21.12
C PRO A 494 0.71 15.41 -21.66
N TYR A 495 -0.26 16.20 -21.22
CA TYR A 495 -1.62 16.23 -21.71
C TYR A 495 -2.21 17.62 -21.48
N THR A 496 -3.32 17.91 -22.15
CA THR A 496 -4.16 19.09 -21.89
C THR A 496 -5.59 18.64 -21.56
N GLN A 497 -6.38 19.49 -20.93
CA GLN A 497 -7.77 19.16 -20.59
C GLN A 497 -8.71 20.36 -20.70
N GLY A 498 -10.01 20.06 -20.79
CA GLY A 498 -11.05 21.08 -20.85
C GLY A 498 -12.47 20.52 -20.78
N THR A 499 -13.44 21.40 -21.01
CA THR A 499 -14.86 21.06 -21.05
C THR A 499 -15.36 20.97 -22.49
N VAL A 500 -16.11 19.92 -22.82
CA VAL A 500 -16.81 19.77 -24.10
C VAL A 500 -17.92 20.82 -24.22
N THR A 501 -17.91 21.60 -25.29
CA THR A 501 -18.82 22.75 -25.53
C THR A 501 -19.74 22.57 -26.73
N ALA A 502 -19.39 21.68 -27.66
CA ALA A 502 -20.24 21.27 -28.78
C ALA A 502 -19.90 19.84 -29.21
N VAL A 503 -20.88 19.09 -29.70
CA VAL A 503 -20.73 17.72 -30.22
C VAL A 503 -21.52 17.61 -31.53
N ASP A 504 -20.92 17.04 -32.57
CA ASP A 504 -21.53 16.69 -33.85
C ASP A 504 -21.18 15.22 -34.17
N GLU A 505 -22.05 14.29 -33.74
CA GLU A 505 -21.87 12.84 -33.88
C GLU A 505 -21.83 12.34 -35.31
N GLU A 506 -22.56 12.99 -36.21
CA GLU A 506 -22.61 12.59 -37.62
C GLU A 506 -21.28 12.87 -38.32
N LYS A 507 -20.60 13.95 -37.92
CA LYS A 507 -19.31 14.35 -38.48
C LYS A 507 -18.11 13.97 -37.62
N GLY A 508 -18.34 13.36 -36.45
CA GLY A 508 -17.29 13.02 -35.48
C GLY A 508 -16.51 14.20 -34.96
N MET A 509 -17.15 15.35 -34.82
CA MET A 509 -16.50 16.58 -34.37
C MET A 509 -16.98 16.95 -32.98
N TYR A 510 -16.08 17.49 -32.17
CA TYR A 510 -16.42 18.06 -30.87
C TYR A 510 -15.52 19.25 -30.55
N GLU A 511 -16.04 20.22 -29.81
CA GLU A 511 -15.30 21.41 -29.40
C GLU A 511 -15.00 21.37 -27.91
N VAL A 512 -13.76 21.64 -27.51
CA VAL A 512 -13.31 21.62 -26.12
C VAL A 512 -12.76 22.98 -25.75
N ALA A 513 -13.30 23.58 -24.68
CA ALA A 513 -12.75 24.77 -24.05
C ALA A 513 -11.64 24.36 -23.07
N ILE A 514 -10.38 24.61 -23.44
CA ILE A 514 -9.21 24.22 -22.67
C ILE A 514 -9.08 25.07 -21.40
N ASP A 515 -8.88 24.42 -20.27
CA ASP A 515 -8.77 25.05 -18.95
C ASP A 515 -7.62 26.07 -18.90
N PRO A 516 -7.72 27.18 -18.16
CA PRO A 516 -6.72 28.26 -18.15
C PRO A 516 -5.30 27.83 -17.81
N GLU A 517 -5.14 26.86 -16.90
CA GLU A 517 -3.85 26.40 -16.36
C GLU A 517 -3.11 25.44 -17.30
N TYR A 518 -3.78 24.94 -18.35
CA TYR A 518 -3.23 23.93 -19.24
C TYR A 518 -2.64 24.52 -20.53
N ARG A 519 -1.66 23.81 -21.09
CA ARG A 519 -1.08 24.17 -22.39
C ARG A 519 -2.09 23.94 -23.52
N LEU A 520 -2.00 24.75 -24.57
CA LEU A 520 -2.93 24.65 -25.69
C LEU A 520 -2.49 23.54 -26.67
N PRO A 521 -3.44 22.92 -27.41
CA PRO A 521 -3.13 21.98 -28.49
C PRO A 521 -2.21 22.52 -29.60
N SER A 522 -1.92 23.83 -29.63
CA SER A 522 -0.94 24.44 -30.53
C SER A 522 0.52 24.15 -30.15
N GLU A 523 0.81 23.65 -28.96
CA GLU A 523 2.18 23.31 -28.56
C GLU A 523 2.73 22.18 -29.43
N SER A 524 3.99 22.30 -29.83
CA SER A 524 4.60 21.41 -30.83
C SER A 524 4.61 19.93 -30.41
N TYR A 525 4.70 19.64 -29.11
CA TYR A 525 4.76 18.27 -28.60
C TYR A 525 3.43 17.50 -28.74
N PHE A 526 2.28 18.16 -28.92
CA PHE A 526 1.03 17.48 -29.29
C PHE A 526 1.05 16.97 -30.74
N TYR A 527 1.67 17.71 -31.66
CA TYR A 527 1.71 17.34 -33.09
C TYR A 527 2.71 16.24 -33.44
N ILE A 528 3.79 16.11 -32.65
CA ILE A 528 4.84 15.08 -32.85
C ILE A 528 4.66 13.87 -31.91
N SER A 529 3.54 13.83 -31.19
CA SER A 529 3.12 12.68 -30.40
C SER A 529 2.90 11.47 -31.30
N GLU A 530 3.22 10.27 -30.81
CA GLU A 530 3.03 9.03 -31.56
C GLU A 530 1.61 8.48 -31.36
N GLY A 531 1.01 8.74 -30.18
CA GLY A 531 -0.39 8.47 -29.89
C GLY A 531 -1.24 9.74 -29.93
N LEU A 532 -2.19 9.82 -30.87
CA LEU A 532 -3.16 10.92 -30.99
C LEU A 532 -4.55 10.46 -30.51
N TRP A 533 -4.77 10.50 -29.21
CA TRP A 533 -6.08 10.20 -28.63
C TRP A 533 -6.28 10.89 -27.28
N GLY A 534 -7.51 10.89 -26.81
CA GLY A 534 -7.87 11.43 -25.51
C GLY A 534 -8.99 10.66 -24.83
N LEU A 535 -9.26 11.05 -23.59
CA LEU A 535 -10.26 10.41 -22.74
C LEU A 535 -11.36 11.37 -22.35
N LEU A 536 -12.58 10.88 -22.49
CA LEU A 536 -13.74 11.50 -21.89
C LEU A 536 -13.79 11.14 -20.40
N VAL A 537 -14.14 12.12 -19.57
CA VAL A 537 -14.42 11.94 -18.15
C VAL A 537 -15.79 12.55 -17.88
N ASN A 538 -16.80 11.68 -17.74
CA ASN A 538 -18.18 12.11 -17.55
C ASN A 538 -18.36 12.64 -16.13
N ASN A 539 -18.98 13.81 -15.98
CA ASN A 539 -19.07 14.50 -14.69
C ASN A 539 -20.52 14.66 -14.21
N GLU A 540 -20.78 14.17 -12.99
CA GLU A 540 -21.81 14.71 -12.07
C GLU A 540 -21.33 14.67 -10.58
N ASP A 541 -20.34 13.83 -10.22
CA ASP A 541 -19.69 13.79 -8.88
C ASP A 541 -18.26 13.19 -9.00
N PRO A 542 -17.19 13.78 -8.42
CA PRO A 542 -15.83 13.22 -8.39
C PRO A 542 -15.72 11.76 -7.92
N LEU A 543 -16.57 11.32 -6.98
CA LEU A 543 -16.63 9.94 -6.48
C LEU A 543 -17.27 8.97 -7.48
N THR A 544 -17.99 9.50 -8.48
CA THR A 544 -18.69 8.70 -9.51
C THR A 544 -18.23 8.99 -10.92
N ALA A 545 -17.26 9.90 -11.10
CA ALA A 545 -16.74 10.30 -12.40
C ALA A 545 -16.33 9.06 -13.19
N ARG A 546 -16.64 9.01 -14.48
CA ARG A 546 -16.38 7.79 -15.28
C ARG A 546 -15.44 8.13 -16.41
N TYR A 547 -14.38 7.33 -16.54
CA TYR A 547 -13.64 7.30 -17.80
C TYR A 547 -14.56 6.71 -18.87
N GLY A 548 -14.63 7.37 -20.02
CA GLY A 548 -15.38 6.85 -21.16
C GLY A 548 -14.85 5.46 -21.57
N PRO A 549 -15.72 4.56 -22.04
CA PRO A 549 -15.37 3.16 -22.32
C PRO A 549 -14.31 2.99 -23.42
N HIS A 550 -14.13 4.01 -24.26
CA HIS A 550 -13.23 3.95 -25.40
C HIS A 550 -12.36 5.20 -25.53
N PRO A 551 -11.08 5.04 -25.91
CA PRO A 551 -10.24 6.17 -26.26
C PRO A 551 -10.76 6.83 -27.53
N LEU A 552 -10.76 8.16 -27.55
CA LEU A 552 -11.15 8.94 -28.72
C LEU A 552 -9.92 9.24 -29.57
N PHE A 553 -9.67 8.38 -30.56
CA PHE A 553 -8.63 8.59 -31.55
C PHE A 553 -8.90 9.86 -32.36
N THR A 554 -7.92 10.76 -32.37
CA THR A 554 -8.01 12.10 -32.95
C THR A 554 -7.21 12.14 -34.25
N THR A 555 -7.84 12.60 -35.33
CA THR A 555 -7.17 12.75 -36.64
C THR A 555 -6.62 14.16 -36.87
N SER A 556 -7.31 15.18 -36.37
CA SER A 556 -6.89 16.58 -36.46
C SER A 556 -7.58 17.45 -35.42
N TRP A 557 -7.04 18.64 -35.21
CA TRP A 557 -7.67 19.70 -34.43
C TRP A 557 -7.38 21.09 -34.99
N GLU A 558 -8.29 22.03 -34.75
CA GLU A 558 -8.14 23.42 -35.15
C GLU A 558 -8.60 24.39 -34.06
N HIS A 559 -7.97 25.58 -34.03
CA HIS A 559 -8.39 26.66 -33.15
C HIS A 559 -9.70 27.26 -33.67
N VAL A 560 -10.68 27.42 -32.79
CA VAL A 560 -11.98 28.01 -33.13
C VAL A 560 -12.04 29.46 -32.67
N ARG A 561 -11.84 29.69 -31.37
CA ARG A 561 -11.88 31.00 -30.69
C ARG A 561 -11.32 30.88 -29.29
N ASP A 562 -10.82 31.95 -28.69
CA ASP A 562 -10.36 31.97 -27.30
C ASP A 562 -9.47 30.75 -26.96
N ARG A 563 -9.89 29.90 -26.01
CA ARG A 563 -9.27 28.62 -25.66
C ARG A 563 -10.07 27.41 -26.17
N VAL A 564 -10.99 27.61 -27.11
CA VAL A 564 -11.82 26.57 -27.73
C VAL A 564 -11.14 26.00 -28.96
N TRP A 565 -11.00 24.67 -28.96
CA TRP A 565 -10.42 23.89 -30.03
C TRP A 565 -11.41 22.84 -30.51
N ARG A 566 -11.52 22.65 -31.83
CA ARG A 566 -12.32 21.59 -32.42
C ARG A 566 -11.44 20.39 -32.70
N PHE A 567 -11.88 19.21 -32.29
CA PHE A 567 -11.24 17.93 -32.51
C PHE A 567 -12.08 17.09 -33.48
N HIS A 568 -11.40 16.27 -34.29
CA HIS A 568 -12.01 15.34 -35.23
C HIS A 568 -11.65 13.92 -34.82
N SER A 569 -12.66 13.07 -34.59
CA SER A 569 -12.46 11.67 -34.22
C SER A 569 -12.30 10.79 -35.46
N ALA A 570 -11.39 9.83 -35.40
CA ALA A 570 -11.18 8.80 -36.43
C ALA A 570 -12.35 7.82 -36.52
N ASP A 571 -13.07 7.60 -35.42
CA ASP A 571 -14.16 6.64 -35.32
C ASP A 571 -15.40 7.28 -34.68
N HIS A 572 -16.33 7.69 -35.54
CA HIS A 572 -17.59 8.30 -35.10
C HIS A 572 -18.48 7.31 -34.32
N ALA A 573 -18.29 5.98 -34.48
CA ALA A 573 -19.00 4.99 -33.69
C ALA A 573 -18.47 4.93 -32.25
N MET A 574 -17.17 5.15 -32.04
CA MET A 574 -16.58 5.26 -30.70
C MET A 574 -17.06 6.51 -29.96
N MET A 575 -17.23 7.62 -30.69
CA MET A 575 -17.80 8.84 -30.09
C MET A 575 -19.25 8.63 -29.65
N ARG A 576 -20.04 7.88 -30.42
CA ARG A 576 -21.41 7.49 -30.05
C ARG A 576 -21.46 6.53 -28.86
N SER A 577 -20.58 5.52 -28.83
CA SER A 577 -20.54 4.56 -27.72
C SER A 577 -20.02 5.17 -26.41
N ALA A 578 -19.22 6.25 -26.50
CA ALA A 578 -18.82 7.03 -25.34
C ALA A 578 -19.94 7.92 -24.76
N GLU A 579 -21.06 8.08 -25.48
CA GLU A 579 -22.19 8.95 -25.11
C GLU A 579 -21.78 10.39 -24.76
N MET A 580 -20.82 10.96 -25.51
CA MET A 580 -20.27 12.29 -25.24
C MET A 580 -21.34 13.38 -25.28
N LYS A 581 -21.34 14.24 -24.25
CA LYS A 581 -22.28 15.36 -24.08
C LYS A 581 -21.55 16.68 -23.83
N VAL A 582 -22.23 17.76 -24.16
CA VAL A 582 -21.80 19.11 -23.75
C VAL A 582 -21.78 19.18 -22.23
N GLY A 583 -20.68 19.64 -21.64
CA GLY A 583 -20.44 19.67 -20.20
C GLY A 583 -19.48 18.59 -19.71
N ASP A 584 -19.29 17.50 -20.48
CA ASP A 584 -18.31 16.47 -20.14
C ASP A 584 -16.88 17.04 -20.12
N ARG A 585 -16.01 16.38 -19.38
CA ARG A 585 -14.60 16.72 -19.28
C ARG A 585 -13.82 15.87 -20.27
N TYR A 586 -12.79 16.45 -20.87
CA TYR A 586 -11.96 15.76 -21.87
C TYR A 586 -10.48 16.05 -21.61
N ALA A 587 -9.67 15.00 -21.67
CA ALA A 587 -8.21 15.08 -21.61
C ALA A 587 -7.60 14.61 -22.94
N HIS A 588 -6.82 15.46 -23.58
CA HIS A 588 -6.09 15.16 -24.82
C HIS A 588 -4.63 14.88 -24.50
N MET A 589 -4.13 13.70 -24.87
CA MET A 589 -2.79 13.25 -24.49
C MET A 589 -1.76 13.59 -25.57
N ALA A 590 -0.55 13.97 -25.15
CA ALA A 590 0.64 13.96 -25.99
C ALA A 590 1.43 12.65 -25.75
N ARG A 591 0.78 11.51 -26.03
CA ARG A 591 1.31 10.18 -25.68
C ARG A 591 2.56 9.80 -26.47
N ARG A 592 3.62 9.45 -25.73
CA ARG A 592 4.82 8.77 -26.24
C ARG A 592 4.66 7.25 -26.11
N HIS A 593 5.34 6.44 -26.92
CA HIS A 593 5.28 4.98 -26.76
C HIS A 593 6.34 4.40 -25.83
N SER A 594 7.49 5.06 -25.66
CA SER A 594 8.65 4.46 -24.97
C SER A 594 9.11 5.17 -23.69
N GLU A 595 8.62 6.37 -23.41
CA GLU A 595 9.15 7.24 -22.37
C GLU A 595 8.22 7.32 -21.15
N SER A 596 8.33 6.38 -20.21
CA SER A 596 7.48 6.32 -19.00
C SER A 596 8.03 7.20 -17.88
N ALA A 597 7.23 7.49 -16.85
CA ALA A 597 7.74 8.25 -15.69
C ALA A 597 8.88 7.50 -14.98
N ILE A 598 8.77 6.17 -14.82
CA ILE A 598 9.82 5.28 -14.32
C ILE A 598 10.08 4.15 -15.32
N ASN A 599 11.34 3.87 -15.64
CA ASN A 599 11.72 2.81 -16.58
C ASN A 599 12.82 1.94 -15.98
N PHE A 600 12.68 0.62 -16.06
CA PHE A 600 13.73 -0.33 -15.73
C PHE A 600 13.97 -1.29 -16.90
N TRP A 601 15.22 -1.35 -17.37
CA TRP A 601 15.61 -2.21 -18.48
C TRP A 601 16.83 -3.07 -18.13
N ARG A 602 16.75 -4.38 -18.40
CA ARG A 602 17.90 -5.31 -18.28
C ARG A 602 18.62 -5.19 -16.93
N THR A 603 17.85 -5.13 -15.86
CA THR A 603 18.36 -4.92 -14.50
C THR A 603 18.01 -6.12 -13.61
N ARG A 604 19.01 -6.64 -12.89
CA ARG A 604 18.81 -7.69 -11.87
C ARG A 604 18.59 -7.03 -10.51
N LYS A 605 17.63 -7.51 -9.70
CA LYS A 605 17.25 -6.88 -8.42
C LYS A 605 16.84 -5.42 -8.61
N ALA A 606 15.87 -5.23 -9.50
CA ALA A 606 15.27 -3.92 -9.78
C ALA A 606 14.14 -3.65 -8.79
N ALA A 607 14.16 -2.49 -8.11
CA ALA A 607 13.18 -2.22 -7.07
C ALA A 607 12.67 -0.77 -7.03
N VAL A 608 11.40 -0.64 -6.63
CA VAL A 608 10.75 0.60 -6.21
C VAL A 608 10.11 0.38 -4.84
N ASP A 609 10.22 1.37 -3.95
CA ASP A 609 9.52 1.41 -2.66
C ASP A 609 9.01 2.82 -2.30
N GLY A 610 7.71 3.01 -2.16
CA GLY A 610 7.13 4.28 -1.71
C GLY A 610 7.30 5.43 -2.71
N VAL A 611 7.35 5.14 -4.01
CA VAL A 611 7.43 6.15 -5.08
C VAL A 611 6.04 6.55 -5.53
N THR A 612 5.82 7.84 -5.79
CA THR A 612 4.55 8.37 -6.31
C THR A 612 4.73 8.91 -7.73
N ILE A 613 3.76 8.69 -8.61
CA ILE A 613 3.77 9.16 -9.99
C ILE A 613 2.49 9.97 -10.21
N TYR A 614 2.66 11.30 -10.33
CA TYR A 614 1.55 12.24 -10.56
C TYR A 614 1.31 12.52 -12.03
N ALA A 615 2.32 12.31 -12.88
CA ALA A 615 2.21 12.46 -14.33
C ALA A 615 3.23 11.58 -15.07
N GLY A 616 2.89 11.12 -16.27
CA GLY A 616 3.79 10.38 -17.15
C GLY A 616 3.39 10.54 -18.63
N PRO A 617 4.36 10.77 -19.56
CA PRO A 617 4.04 11.03 -20.96
C PRO A 617 3.64 9.79 -21.75
N SER A 618 3.98 8.61 -21.25
CA SER A 618 3.43 7.33 -21.67
C SER A 618 2.78 6.62 -20.48
N LEU A 619 3.35 5.50 -20.06
CA LEU A 619 3.01 4.71 -18.90
C LEU A 619 3.51 5.40 -17.62
N ALA A 620 2.96 5.04 -16.47
CA ALA A 620 3.55 5.39 -15.20
C ALA A 620 4.90 4.64 -15.03
N SER A 621 4.91 3.32 -15.26
CA SER A 621 6.15 2.55 -15.22
C SER A 621 6.24 1.41 -16.23
N ILE A 622 7.46 1.15 -16.71
CA ILE A 622 7.78 0.00 -17.58
C ILE A 622 8.98 -0.78 -17.04
N TRP A 623 8.89 -2.10 -17.12
CA TRP A 623 9.85 -3.06 -16.58
C TRP A 623 10.18 -4.11 -17.63
N GLY A 624 11.23 -3.86 -18.42
CA GLY A 624 11.59 -4.69 -19.55
C GLY A 624 12.85 -5.54 -19.34
N GLN A 625 12.73 -6.85 -19.53
CA GLN A 625 13.83 -7.82 -19.52
C GLN A 625 14.64 -7.82 -18.22
N ASN A 626 13.96 -7.64 -17.08
CA ASN A 626 14.59 -7.60 -15.75
C ASN A 626 14.65 -8.99 -15.11
N GLU A 627 15.39 -9.12 -14.01
CA GLU A 627 15.46 -10.34 -13.20
C GLU A 627 15.27 -9.96 -11.71
N ASP A 628 14.42 -10.70 -10.99
CA ASP A 628 14.11 -10.44 -9.57
C ASP A 628 13.61 -9.00 -9.31
N VAL A 629 12.35 -8.74 -9.67
CA VAL A 629 11.72 -7.42 -9.59
C VAL A 629 10.84 -7.28 -8.35
N SER A 630 10.97 -6.16 -7.64
CA SER A 630 10.13 -5.80 -6.49
C SER A 630 9.53 -4.41 -6.65
N ILE A 631 8.20 -4.34 -6.77
CA ILE A 631 7.46 -3.09 -6.86
C ILE A 631 6.57 -2.98 -5.61
N ARG A 632 6.91 -2.07 -4.71
CA ARG A 632 6.25 -1.90 -3.42
C ARG A 632 5.77 -0.48 -3.25
N ALA A 633 4.58 -0.30 -2.68
CA ALA A 633 4.07 1.02 -2.32
C ALA A 633 4.19 2.06 -3.46
N LEU A 634 4.11 1.61 -4.72
CA LEU A 634 4.08 2.49 -5.87
C LEU A 634 2.68 3.09 -5.93
N ARG A 635 2.59 4.42 -5.94
CA ARG A 635 1.34 5.15 -6.09
C ARG A 635 1.29 5.80 -7.46
N VAL A 636 0.32 5.43 -8.27
CA VAL A 636 -0.01 6.12 -9.52
C VAL A 636 -1.32 6.84 -9.25
N GLU A 637 -1.28 8.16 -9.10
CA GLU A 637 -2.44 8.90 -8.62
C GLU A 637 -2.52 10.29 -9.22
N VAL A 638 -3.74 10.80 -9.36
CA VAL A 638 -3.97 12.19 -9.75
C VAL A 638 -3.48 13.09 -8.62
N LEU A 639 -2.68 14.11 -8.93
CA LEU A 639 -2.18 15.05 -7.91
C LEU A 639 -3.35 15.59 -7.07
N PRO A 640 -3.40 15.33 -5.75
CA PRO A 640 -4.54 15.73 -4.91
C PRO A 640 -4.80 17.24 -4.96
N GLY A 641 -6.07 17.63 -5.03
CA GLY A 641 -6.49 19.04 -5.05
C GLY A 641 -6.17 19.81 -6.35
N SER A 642 -5.56 19.20 -7.36
CA SER A 642 -5.09 19.89 -8.56
C SER A 642 -6.15 20.10 -9.67
N GLY A 643 -7.29 19.41 -9.59
CA GLY A 643 -8.28 19.39 -10.68
C GLY A 643 -7.83 18.64 -11.94
N ARG A 644 -6.66 17.98 -11.91
CA ARG A 644 -6.18 17.12 -13.00
C ARG A 644 -7.15 15.96 -13.25
N LEU A 645 -7.34 15.61 -14.51
CA LEU A 645 -8.15 14.44 -14.90
C LEU A 645 -7.34 13.15 -15.00
N LEU A 646 -6.02 13.25 -15.16
CA LEU A 646 -5.14 12.11 -15.41
C LEU A 646 -3.90 12.12 -14.52
N SER A 647 -3.42 10.93 -14.19
CA SER A 647 -2.07 10.69 -13.72
C SER A 647 -1.16 10.43 -14.94
N ALA A 648 -1.02 9.20 -15.40
CA ALA A 648 -0.25 8.83 -16.59
C ALA A 648 -1.11 8.64 -17.86
N ASN A 649 -0.50 8.81 -19.03
CA ASN A 649 -1.17 8.66 -20.34
C ASN A 649 -1.38 7.19 -20.77
N GLY A 650 -1.00 6.21 -19.94
CA GLY A 650 -1.09 4.78 -20.24
C GLY A 650 -1.06 3.91 -18.99
N ASP A 651 -0.49 2.71 -19.09
CA ASP A 651 -0.51 1.69 -18.03
C ASP A 651 0.19 2.15 -16.74
N GLY A 652 -0.21 1.60 -15.59
CA GLY A 652 0.46 1.77 -14.30
C GLY A 652 1.81 1.04 -14.25
N ILE A 653 1.76 -0.29 -14.30
CA ILE A 653 2.92 -1.18 -14.37
C ILE A 653 2.83 -2.02 -15.64
N HIS A 654 3.76 -1.77 -16.57
CA HIS A 654 3.92 -2.57 -17.77
C HIS A 654 5.16 -3.45 -17.64
N ASN A 655 4.97 -4.74 -17.32
CA ASN A 655 6.04 -5.70 -17.12
C ASN A 655 6.16 -6.65 -18.32
N LEU A 656 7.35 -6.69 -18.92
CA LEU A 656 7.63 -7.57 -20.06
C LEU A 656 8.97 -8.27 -19.92
N GLY A 657 9.00 -9.59 -20.13
CA GLY A 657 10.26 -10.32 -20.22
C GLY A 657 10.96 -10.57 -18.87
N THR A 658 10.25 -10.48 -17.74
CA THR A 658 10.86 -10.63 -16.40
C THR A 658 11.20 -12.09 -16.10
N ARG A 659 12.41 -12.30 -15.57
CA ARG A 659 12.95 -13.58 -15.10
C ARG A 659 12.98 -13.59 -13.56
N GLY A 660 13.01 -14.77 -12.96
CA GLY A 660 13.07 -14.90 -11.50
C GLY A 660 11.80 -14.40 -10.81
N GLY A 661 11.94 -13.82 -9.61
CA GLY A 661 10.80 -13.35 -8.82
C GLY A 661 10.18 -12.07 -9.37
N LEU A 662 8.85 -11.98 -9.35
CA LEU A 662 8.12 -10.73 -9.60
C LEU A 662 7.12 -10.49 -8.47
N LEU A 663 7.31 -9.39 -7.75
CA LEU A 663 6.43 -8.97 -6.68
C LEU A 663 5.86 -7.59 -6.96
N ILE A 664 4.54 -7.47 -6.79
CA ILE A 664 3.80 -6.21 -6.81
C ILE A 664 2.92 -6.16 -5.56
N GLU A 665 3.26 -5.31 -4.59
CA GLU A 665 2.47 -5.21 -3.36
C GLU A 665 2.28 -3.81 -2.81
N GLN A 666 1.14 -3.61 -2.14
CA GLN A 666 0.80 -2.36 -1.47
C GLN A 666 0.79 -1.13 -2.41
N CYS A 667 0.64 -1.34 -3.71
CA CYS A 667 0.57 -0.27 -4.71
C CYS A 667 -0.86 0.30 -4.84
N SER A 668 -0.98 1.54 -5.28
CA SER A 668 -2.26 2.17 -5.63
C SER A 668 -2.27 2.68 -7.08
N PHE A 669 -3.41 2.54 -7.75
CA PHE A 669 -3.58 2.92 -9.15
C PHE A 669 -4.87 3.72 -9.37
N GLU A 670 -4.72 4.97 -9.79
CA GLU A 670 -5.81 5.88 -10.07
C GLU A 670 -5.47 6.87 -11.20
N GLY A 671 -6.46 7.08 -12.06
CA GLY A 671 -6.50 8.16 -13.04
C GLY A 671 -5.60 8.00 -14.25
N MET A 672 -4.93 6.87 -14.42
CA MET A 672 -4.12 6.63 -15.61
C MET A 672 -4.97 6.18 -16.81
N GLY A 673 -4.39 6.31 -18.00
CA GLY A 673 -5.10 6.16 -19.27
C GLY A 673 -5.28 4.74 -19.79
N ASP A 674 -4.72 3.73 -19.12
CA ASP A 674 -4.80 2.32 -19.50
C ASP A 674 -4.64 1.43 -18.25
N ASP A 675 -4.31 0.15 -18.43
CA ASP A 675 -4.30 -0.86 -17.38
C ASP A 675 -3.46 -0.52 -16.15
N ALA A 676 -3.87 -0.96 -14.96
CA ALA A 676 -3.02 -0.85 -13.79
C ALA A 676 -1.81 -1.77 -13.84
N ILE A 677 -1.98 -3.04 -14.21
CA ILE A 677 -0.89 -4.00 -14.30
C ILE A 677 -1.04 -4.81 -15.59
N ASN A 678 0.00 -4.86 -16.41
CA ASN A 678 0.12 -5.76 -17.57
C ASN A 678 1.41 -6.58 -17.43
N ILE A 679 1.31 -7.91 -17.39
CA ILE A 679 2.46 -8.84 -17.28
C ILE A 679 2.47 -9.78 -18.47
N HIS A 680 3.57 -9.77 -19.24
CA HIS A 680 3.72 -10.65 -20.40
C HIS A 680 5.17 -10.94 -20.80
N ALA A 681 5.31 -11.77 -21.82
CA ALA A 681 6.48 -11.91 -22.68
C ALA A 681 6.08 -11.62 -24.13
N ARG A 682 7.01 -11.02 -24.88
CA ARG A 682 6.84 -10.83 -26.33
C ARG A 682 7.03 -12.15 -27.08
N ALA A 683 6.16 -12.39 -28.04
CA ALA A 683 6.27 -13.54 -28.94
C ALA A 683 7.54 -13.45 -29.80
N GLY A 684 8.09 -14.62 -30.15
CA GLY A 684 8.93 -14.82 -31.33
C GLY A 684 8.19 -15.63 -32.39
N ALA A 685 8.31 -15.27 -33.66
CA ALA A 685 7.73 -16.01 -34.78
C ALA A 685 8.75 -17.04 -35.30
N ILE A 686 8.34 -18.30 -35.48
CA ILE A 686 9.19 -19.31 -36.12
C ILE A 686 9.28 -19.01 -37.62
N VAL A 687 10.45 -18.61 -38.10
CA VAL A 687 10.67 -18.30 -39.53
C VAL A 687 11.31 -19.45 -40.30
N GLU A 688 12.06 -20.32 -39.60
CA GLU A 688 12.60 -21.56 -40.16
C GLU A 688 12.56 -22.65 -39.09
N ALA A 689 12.25 -23.88 -39.50
CA ALA A 689 12.25 -25.05 -38.61
C ALA A 689 12.83 -26.27 -39.34
N SER A 690 13.76 -26.97 -38.70
CA SER A 690 14.39 -28.19 -39.21
C SER A 690 14.34 -29.30 -38.17
N GLU A 691 13.99 -30.51 -38.61
CA GLU A 691 13.91 -31.73 -37.79
C GLU A 691 13.02 -31.61 -36.53
N GLY A 692 12.19 -30.57 -36.45
CA GLY A 692 11.37 -30.23 -35.28
C GLY A 692 12.18 -29.85 -34.03
N THR A 693 13.51 -29.70 -34.13
CA THR A 693 14.40 -29.32 -33.01
C THR A 693 15.10 -27.99 -33.22
N ASP A 694 15.42 -27.63 -34.46
CA ASP A 694 16.26 -26.49 -34.77
C ASP A 694 15.37 -25.40 -35.37
N LEU A 695 15.21 -24.29 -34.63
CA LEU A 695 14.30 -23.20 -34.95
C LEU A 695 15.08 -21.90 -35.16
N VAL A 696 14.75 -21.17 -36.23
CA VAL A 696 15.12 -19.76 -36.35
C VAL A 696 13.89 -18.95 -35.97
N ILE A 697 14.00 -18.19 -34.88
CA ILE A 697 12.92 -17.40 -34.30
C ILE A 697 13.21 -15.93 -34.55
N ARG A 698 12.22 -15.19 -35.08
CA ARG A 698 12.29 -13.74 -35.26
C ARG A 698 11.38 -13.04 -34.27
N GLY A 699 11.92 -12.12 -33.47
CA GLY A 699 11.13 -11.30 -32.56
C GLY A 699 12.01 -10.22 -31.92
N GLY A 700 11.60 -8.95 -32.02
CA GLY A 700 12.45 -7.82 -31.65
C GLY A 700 12.96 -7.85 -30.19
N LEU A 701 12.13 -8.34 -29.27
CA LEU A 701 12.45 -8.50 -27.85
C LEU A 701 12.52 -9.96 -27.38
N PHE A 702 12.38 -10.92 -28.31
CA PHE A 702 12.47 -12.35 -27.96
C PHE A 702 13.90 -12.72 -27.61
N GLN A 703 14.07 -13.43 -26.49
CA GLN A 703 15.36 -13.94 -26.01
C GLN A 703 15.13 -15.29 -25.35
N ALA A 704 16.12 -16.18 -25.44
CA ALA A 704 16.13 -17.47 -24.79
C ALA A 704 17.56 -17.88 -24.44
N ASP A 705 17.70 -18.55 -23.30
CA ASP A 705 18.95 -19.14 -22.84
C ASP A 705 18.84 -20.68 -22.80
N ALA A 706 19.99 -21.37 -22.77
CA ALA A 706 20.00 -22.81 -22.53
C ALA A 706 19.36 -23.13 -21.16
N GLY A 707 18.42 -24.07 -21.15
CA GLY A 707 17.64 -24.43 -19.97
C GLY A 707 16.26 -23.74 -19.88
N ASP A 708 16.01 -22.69 -20.65
CA ASP A 708 14.71 -22.00 -20.65
C ASP A 708 13.59 -22.91 -21.12
N MET A 709 12.40 -22.73 -20.57
CA MET A 709 11.19 -23.41 -21.04
C MET A 709 10.46 -22.52 -22.06
N LEU A 710 10.21 -23.06 -23.25
CA LEU A 710 9.46 -22.37 -24.30
C LEU A 710 8.06 -22.98 -24.46
N GLN A 711 7.07 -22.13 -24.72
CA GLN A 711 5.73 -22.52 -25.16
C GLN A 711 5.57 -22.21 -26.64
N ILE A 712 5.38 -23.24 -27.47
CA ILE A 712 5.11 -23.12 -28.90
C ILE A 712 3.60 -23.17 -29.10
N TYR A 713 3.03 -22.09 -29.63
CA TYR A 713 1.60 -21.86 -29.78
C TYR A 713 1.21 -21.74 -31.25
N ASP A 714 0.12 -22.41 -31.62
CA ASP A 714 -0.51 -22.30 -32.93
C ASP A 714 -1.61 -21.23 -32.87
N PRO A 715 -1.34 -20.01 -33.39
CA PRO A 715 -2.32 -18.92 -33.33
C PRO A 715 -3.53 -19.11 -34.26
N GLY A 716 -3.45 -20.06 -35.21
CA GLY A 716 -4.56 -20.39 -36.11
C GLY A 716 -5.58 -21.33 -35.48
N SER A 717 -5.15 -22.24 -34.59
CA SER A 717 -6.03 -23.20 -33.91
C SER A 717 -6.34 -22.87 -32.45
N GLY A 718 -5.56 -21.99 -31.83
CA GLY A 718 -5.67 -21.65 -30.42
C GLY A 718 -5.02 -22.66 -29.47
N CYS A 719 -4.15 -23.54 -29.99
CA CYS A 719 -3.60 -24.68 -29.27
C CYS A 719 -2.10 -24.52 -28.95
N ILE A 720 -1.66 -25.06 -27.82
CA ILE A 720 -0.24 -25.23 -27.52
C ILE A 720 0.26 -26.50 -28.23
N ARG A 721 1.30 -26.38 -29.05
CA ARG A 721 1.97 -27.54 -29.68
C ARG A 721 2.87 -28.28 -28.70
N ALA A 722 3.66 -27.53 -27.94
CA ALA A 722 4.57 -28.09 -26.94
C ALA A 722 5.02 -27.02 -25.94
N GLU A 723 5.23 -27.47 -24.71
CA GLU A 723 6.16 -26.85 -23.77
C GLU A 723 7.44 -27.70 -23.78
N VAL A 724 8.58 -27.05 -24.03
CA VAL A 724 9.87 -27.73 -24.29
C VAL A 724 11.06 -26.89 -23.84
N GLN A 725 12.04 -27.55 -23.23
CA GLN A 725 13.27 -26.89 -22.81
C GLN A 725 14.22 -26.62 -23.97
N VAL A 726 14.91 -25.48 -23.89
CA VAL A 726 16.00 -25.10 -24.78
C VAL A 726 17.25 -25.88 -24.41
N LYS A 727 17.84 -26.54 -25.41
CA LYS A 727 19.17 -27.17 -25.32
C LYS A 727 20.28 -26.14 -25.54
N ASN A 728 20.11 -25.26 -26.52
CA ASN A 728 21.03 -24.16 -26.83
C ASN A 728 20.27 -23.03 -27.52
N ALA A 729 20.68 -21.79 -27.29
CA ALA A 729 20.16 -20.62 -28.01
C ALA A 729 21.28 -19.63 -28.26
N GLU A 730 21.31 -19.03 -29.44
CA GLU A 730 22.28 -18.00 -29.81
C GLU A 730 21.67 -16.98 -30.79
N PRO A 731 22.11 -15.71 -30.78
CA PRO A 731 21.67 -14.73 -31.77
C PRO A 731 22.04 -15.16 -33.20
N ASP A 732 21.11 -15.04 -34.15
CA ASP A 732 21.27 -15.39 -35.56
C ASP A 732 21.07 -14.16 -36.48
N GLY A 733 21.80 -13.09 -36.17
CA GLY A 733 21.66 -11.80 -36.82
C GLY A 733 20.55 -10.91 -36.24
N PRO A 734 20.27 -9.74 -36.84
CA PRO A 734 19.40 -8.73 -36.25
C PRO A 734 17.96 -9.24 -36.01
N GLY A 735 17.53 -9.25 -34.74
CA GLY A 735 16.16 -9.62 -34.34
C GLY A 735 15.83 -11.11 -34.50
N LYS A 736 16.84 -11.97 -34.66
CA LYS A 736 16.69 -13.42 -34.81
C LYS A 736 17.51 -14.19 -33.78
N TYR A 737 17.00 -15.37 -33.40
CA TYR A 737 17.65 -16.34 -32.54
C TYR A 737 17.60 -17.71 -33.18
N LEU A 738 18.74 -18.41 -33.20
CA LEU A 738 18.80 -19.84 -33.48
C LEU A 738 18.61 -20.58 -32.16
N VAL A 739 17.54 -21.36 -32.05
CA VAL A 739 17.17 -22.13 -30.86
C VAL A 739 17.17 -23.62 -31.19
N LYS A 740 17.85 -24.41 -30.37
CA LYS A 740 17.83 -25.87 -30.42
C LYS A 740 17.04 -26.40 -29.23
N LEU A 741 16.01 -27.18 -29.50
CA LEU A 741 15.14 -27.80 -28.50
C LEU A 741 15.76 -29.10 -27.97
N GLN A 742 15.43 -29.48 -26.74
CA GLN A 742 15.86 -30.75 -26.16
C GLN A 742 15.22 -31.99 -26.81
N ARG A 743 14.04 -31.84 -27.40
CA ARG A 743 13.32 -32.89 -28.14
C ARG A 743 12.63 -32.30 -29.36
N SER A 744 12.38 -33.15 -30.37
CA SER A 744 11.63 -32.76 -31.56
C SER A 744 10.17 -32.46 -31.21
N VAL A 745 9.60 -31.46 -31.86
CA VAL A 745 8.19 -31.07 -31.79
C VAL A 745 7.58 -31.21 -33.18
N GLU A 746 6.55 -32.05 -33.29
CA GLU A 746 5.87 -32.31 -34.55
C GLU A 746 4.90 -31.18 -34.92
N GLY A 747 4.73 -30.95 -36.22
CA GLY A 747 3.70 -30.05 -36.75
C GLY A 747 3.97 -28.56 -36.59
N ILE A 748 5.22 -28.15 -36.32
CA ILE A 748 5.61 -26.73 -36.30
C ILE A 748 5.34 -26.07 -37.66
N ALA A 749 4.67 -24.93 -37.64
CA ALA A 749 4.44 -24.08 -38.80
C ALA A 749 5.41 -22.89 -38.77
N ALA A 750 6.34 -22.86 -39.73
CA ALA A 750 7.20 -21.71 -39.98
C ALA A 750 6.58 -20.80 -41.04
N GLY A 751 6.68 -19.49 -40.86
CA GLY A 751 6.05 -18.48 -41.71
C GLY A 751 6.89 -17.22 -41.90
N ALA A 752 6.36 -16.25 -42.64
CA ALA A 752 7.03 -14.98 -42.88
C ALA A 752 6.97 -14.03 -41.67
N GLY A 753 6.08 -14.25 -40.69
CA GLY A 753 5.94 -13.49 -39.46
C GLY A 753 4.83 -14.01 -38.53
N PHE A 754 4.43 -13.18 -37.56
CA PHE A 754 3.48 -13.59 -36.51
C PHE A 754 2.08 -13.94 -37.04
N HIS A 755 1.65 -13.38 -38.18
CA HIS A 755 0.32 -13.68 -38.72
C HIS A 755 0.24 -15.04 -39.46
N ASP A 756 1.35 -15.68 -39.79
CA ASP A 756 1.39 -16.93 -40.59
C ASP A 756 2.37 -18.00 -40.05
N ALA A 757 2.95 -17.78 -38.88
CA ALA A 757 3.84 -18.72 -38.19
C ALA A 757 3.28 -19.10 -36.81
N ASP A 758 3.79 -20.20 -36.25
CA ASP A 758 3.64 -20.46 -34.82
C ASP A 758 4.37 -19.40 -34.00
N HIS A 759 3.80 -19.08 -32.85
CA HIS A 759 4.38 -18.18 -31.86
C HIS A 759 5.18 -18.97 -30.83
N VAL A 760 6.28 -18.39 -30.37
CA VAL A 760 7.12 -18.91 -29.30
C VAL A 760 7.18 -17.90 -28.17
N TYR A 761 6.79 -18.33 -26.97
CA TYR A 761 6.91 -17.53 -25.76
C TYR A 761 7.91 -18.18 -24.82
N ASN A 762 8.71 -17.38 -24.12
CA ASN A 762 9.64 -17.87 -23.12
C ASN A 762 8.97 -17.87 -21.75
N LEU A 763 8.59 -19.06 -21.25
CA LEU A 763 7.96 -19.22 -19.94
C LEU A 763 8.91 -18.86 -18.80
N SER A 764 10.22 -19.04 -18.99
CA SER A 764 11.25 -18.64 -18.02
C SER A 764 11.45 -17.13 -17.94
N ALA A 765 10.85 -16.36 -18.86
CA ALA A 765 10.96 -14.90 -18.94
C ALA A 765 9.58 -14.24 -19.15
N CYS A 766 8.54 -14.72 -18.47
CA CYS A 766 7.18 -14.15 -18.56
C CYS A 766 6.65 -13.64 -17.21
N GLY A 767 7.53 -13.40 -16.23
CA GLY A 767 7.12 -13.10 -14.86
C GLY A 767 6.48 -14.29 -14.14
N GLN A 768 6.89 -15.51 -14.48
CA GLN A 768 6.38 -16.73 -13.86
C GLN A 768 6.48 -16.64 -12.33
N GLY A 769 5.43 -17.06 -11.62
CA GLY A 769 5.44 -17.00 -10.15
C GLY A 769 5.09 -15.63 -9.57
N ALA A 770 4.59 -14.69 -10.40
CA ALA A 770 4.26 -13.34 -9.94
C ALA A 770 3.29 -13.35 -8.74
N ILE A 771 3.57 -12.50 -7.75
CA ILE A 771 2.71 -12.25 -6.59
C ILE A 771 2.22 -10.81 -6.66
N ILE A 772 0.91 -10.65 -6.77
CA ILE A 772 0.21 -9.36 -6.81
C ILE A 772 -0.70 -9.29 -5.58
N ARG A 773 -0.30 -8.55 -4.54
CA ARG A 773 -1.02 -8.57 -3.26
C ARG A 773 -1.19 -7.25 -2.52
N GLY A 774 -2.31 -7.08 -1.82
CA GLY A 774 -2.54 -5.92 -0.97
C GLY A 774 -2.57 -4.59 -1.72
N ASN A 775 -2.87 -4.60 -3.03
CA ASN A 775 -2.91 -3.41 -3.87
C ASN A 775 -4.34 -2.82 -3.91
N TYR A 776 -4.42 -1.52 -4.20
CA TYR A 776 -5.65 -0.79 -4.44
C TYR A 776 -5.75 -0.36 -5.91
N PHE A 777 -6.79 -0.81 -6.60
CA PHE A 777 -7.10 -0.45 -7.97
C PHE A 777 -8.31 0.47 -7.96
N GLY A 778 -8.06 1.77 -7.96
CA GLY A 778 -9.09 2.80 -7.99
C GLY A 778 -9.60 3.08 -9.40
N ARG A 779 -10.17 4.28 -9.56
CA ARG A 779 -10.81 4.72 -10.81
C ARG A 779 -9.78 4.99 -11.91
N HIS A 780 -9.76 4.18 -12.96
CA HIS A 780 -8.93 4.37 -14.15
C HIS A 780 -9.58 3.72 -15.39
N ARG A 781 -9.06 4.01 -16.59
CA ARG A 781 -9.48 3.36 -17.85
C ARG A 781 -8.77 2.03 -18.03
N GLY A 782 -9.42 1.01 -18.58
CA GLY A 782 -8.76 -0.27 -18.91
C GLY A 782 -8.88 -1.31 -17.79
N ARG A 783 -7.94 -2.25 -17.74
CA ARG A 783 -7.96 -3.42 -16.86
C ARG A 783 -7.24 -3.15 -15.55
N GLY A 784 -7.74 -3.71 -14.45
CA GLY A 784 -6.97 -3.76 -13.21
C GLY A 784 -5.69 -4.60 -13.38
N VAL A 785 -5.85 -5.88 -13.72
CA VAL A 785 -4.71 -6.80 -13.87
C VAL A 785 -4.87 -7.62 -15.15
N LEU A 786 -3.95 -7.46 -16.10
CA LEU A 786 -3.85 -8.24 -17.34
C LEU A 786 -2.68 -9.22 -17.27
N LEU A 787 -2.99 -10.52 -17.24
CA LEU A 787 -2.03 -11.59 -17.00
C LEU A 787 -1.84 -12.50 -18.21
N LYS A 788 -0.62 -12.49 -18.73
CA LYS A 788 -0.07 -13.45 -19.70
C LYS A 788 1.17 -14.08 -19.10
N THR A 789 0.97 -14.98 -18.13
CA THR A 789 2.05 -15.59 -17.35
C THR A 789 1.59 -16.92 -16.77
N VAL A 790 2.48 -17.64 -16.08
CA VAL A 790 2.20 -18.94 -15.49
C VAL A 790 2.53 -18.95 -13.99
N ASN A 791 1.83 -19.77 -13.21
CA ASN A 791 2.05 -19.93 -11.77
C ASN A 791 1.88 -18.64 -10.93
N ALA A 792 1.02 -17.70 -11.33
CA ALA A 792 0.86 -16.41 -10.63
C ALA A 792 -0.28 -16.39 -9.60
N THR A 793 -0.15 -15.51 -8.61
CA THR A 793 -1.14 -15.28 -7.54
C THR A 793 -1.55 -13.82 -7.48
N VAL A 794 -2.86 -13.57 -7.54
CA VAL A 794 -3.52 -12.28 -7.30
C VAL A 794 -4.31 -12.40 -6.00
N GLU A 795 -3.82 -11.80 -4.91
CA GLU A 795 -4.43 -12.00 -3.59
C GLU A 795 -4.64 -10.75 -2.74
N ASN A 796 -5.72 -10.72 -1.98
CA ASN A 796 -5.99 -9.66 -0.97
C ASN A 796 -5.92 -8.24 -1.55
N ASN A 797 -6.34 -8.06 -2.81
CA ASN A 797 -6.42 -6.73 -3.45
C ASN A 797 -7.84 -6.16 -3.39
N ILE A 798 -7.95 -4.84 -3.52
CA ILE A 798 -9.21 -4.12 -3.63
C ILE A 798 -9.30 -3.50 -5.03
N PHE A 799 -10.34 -3.88 -5.78
CA PHE A 799 -10.69 -3.28 -7.06
C PHE A 799 -11.95 -2.44 -6.87
N GLU A 800 -11.84 -1.13 -7.03
CA GLU A 800 -12.91 -0.17 -6.77
C GLU A 800 -13.11 0.76 -7.97
N ASN A 801 -14.25 0.62 -8.64
CA ASN A 801 -14.64 1.45 -9.78
C ASN A 801 -13.66 1.43 -10.98
N VAL A 802 -13.00 0.29 -11.20
CA VAL A 802 -12.23 0.02 -12.42
C VAL A 802 -13.17 -0.02 -13.62
N GLU A 803 -12.85 0.74 -14.68
CA GLU A 803 -13.71 0.88 -15.86
C GLU A 803 -13.87 -0.45 -16.64
N GLY A 804 -12.77 -1.16 -16.87
CA GLY A 804 -12.73 -2.44 -17.58
C GLY A 804 -12.70 -3.68 -16.66
N TRP A 805 -12.01 -4.75 -17.08
CA TRP A 805 -11.93 -5.99 -16.31
C TRP A 805 -11.13 -5.82 -15.02
N GLY A 806 -11.58 -6.43 -13.93
CA GLY A 806 -10.81 -6.47 -12.69
C GLY A 806 -9.52 -7.28 -12.87
N VAL A 807 -9.65 -8.57 -13.18
CA VAL A 807 -8.54 -9.45 -13.56
C VAL A 807 -8.86 -10.13 -14.90
N ALA A 808 -7.99 -9.96 -15.88
CA ALA A 808 -8.04 -10.61 -17.18
C ALA A 808 -6.87 -11.59 -17.34
N VAL A 809 -7.17 -12.88 -17.33
CA VAL A 809 -6.24 -13.95 -17.71
C VAL A 809 -6.44 -14.21 -19.19
N GLN A 810 -5.74 -13.45 -20.03
CA GLN A 810 -6.00 -13.40 -21.46
C GLN A 810 -4.72 -13.44 -22.28
N HIS A 811 -4.65 -14.38 -23.23
CA HIS A 811 -3.63 -14.41 -24.27
C HIS A 811 -3.96 -13.46 -25.43
N GLU A 812 -2.98 -12.73 -25.99
CA GLU A 812 -3.22 -11.72 -27.04
C GLU A 812 -2.25 -11.87 -28.23
N PRO A 813 -2.50 -12.83 -29.15
CA PRO A 813 -1.59 -13.10 -30.26
C PRO A 813 -1.48 -11.95 -31.26
N ASP A 814 -2.56 -11.19 -31.48
CA ASP A 814 -2.54 -10.01 -32.37
C ASP A 814 -1.61 -8.90 -31.87
N TRP A 815 -1.41 -8.82 -30.55
CA TRP A 815 -0.48 -7.90 -29.91
C TRP A 815 0.92 -8.49 -29.73
N GLU A 816 1.15 -9.74 -30.14
CA GLU A 816 2.37 -10.52 -29.87
C GLU A 816 2.65 -10.67 -28.35
N GLU A 817 1.61 -10.69 -27.51
CA GLU A 817 1.74 -10.77 -26.05
C GLU A 817 1.20 -12.11 -25.52
N GLY A 818 2.06 -12.83 -24.82
CA GLY A 818 1.74 -14.12 -24.19
C GLY A 818 2.67 -14.40 -23.01
N PRO A 819 2.83 -15.66 -22.56
CA PRO A 819 2.27 -16.91 -23.08
C PRO A 819 0.76 -17.07 -22.86
N VAL A 820 0.22 -18.22 -23.29
CA VAL A 820 -1.05 -18.73 -22.78
C VAL A 820 -0.89 -19.13 -21.32
N SER A 821 -1.69 -18.51 -20.45
CA SER A 821 -1.59 -18.63 -19.00
C SER A 821 -2.06 -19.98 -18.47
N HIS A 822 -1.38 -20.48 -17.43
CA HIS A 822 -1.87 -21.60 -16.62
C HIS A 822 -1.42 -21.52 -15.16
N ASP A 823 -2.13 -22.22 -14.29
CA ASP A 823 -1.86 -22.30 -12.84
C ASP A 823 -1.95 -20.93 -12.14
N ILE A 824 -3.08 -20.23 -12.33
CA ILE A 824 -3.31 -18.89 -11.77
C ILE A 824 -4.26 -18.97 -10.58
N THR A 825 -3.90 -18.31 -9.47
CA THR A 825 -4.75 -18.19 -8.28
C THR A 825 -5.22 -16.75 -8.09
N ILE A 826 -6.53 -16.55 -8.00
CA ILE A 826 -7.19 -15.27 -7.71
C ILE A 826 -7.96 -15.45 -6.40
N ARG A 827 -7.42 -14.97 -5.27
CA ARG A 827 -7.99 -15.26 -3.94
C ARG A 827 -8.12 -14.09 -2.98
N GLY A 828 -9.16 -14.08 -2.15
CA GLY A 828 -9.31 -13.09 -1.08
C GLY A 828 -9.43 -11.63 -1.57
N ASN A 829 -9.69 -11.39 -2.86
CA ASN A 829 -9.83 -10.05 -3.40
C ASN A 829 -11.24 -9.51 -3.20
N THR A 830 -11.37 -8.19 -3.14
CA THR A 830 -12.66 -7.49 -3.12
C THR A 830 -12.84 -6.72 -4.43
N PHE A 831 -13.90 -7.00 -5.17
CA PHE A 831 -14.30 -6.28 -6.38
C PHE A 831 -15.55 -5.47 -6.08
N ARG A 832 -15.48 -4.15 -6.17
CA ARG A 832 -16.59 -3.22 -5.91
C ARG A 832 -16.83 -2.34 -7.13
N GLY A 833 -18.00 -2.48 -7.74
CA GLY A 833 -18.37 -1.65 -8.89
C GLY A 833 -17.42 -1.77 -10.09
N VAL A 834 -16.84 -2.95 -10.31
CA VAL A 834 -15.94 -3.19 -11.44
C VAL A 834 -16.73 -3.40 -12.73
N GLY A 835 -16.17 -2.92 -13.85
CA GLY A 835 -16.67 -3.19 -15.19
C GLY A 835 -17.85 -2.30 -15.56
N TYR A 836 -17.63 -0.99 -15.72
CA TYR A 836 -18.67 -0.04 -16.16
C TYR A 836 -18.75 0.10 -17.69
N GLY A 837 -17.70 -0.25 -18.44
CA GLY A 837 -17.56 -0.02 -19.88
C GLY A 837 -18.30 -0.99 -20.81
N GLY A 838 -19.56 -1.33 -20.53
CA GLY A 838 -20.32 -2.31 -21.32
C GLY A 838 -20.08 -3.74 -20.84
N TRP A 839 -19.84 -4.70 -21.74
CA TRP A 839 -19.68 -6.11 -21.35
C TRP A 839 -18.24 -6.39 -20.87
N VAL A 840 -18.00 -6.09 -19.59
CA VAL A 840 -16.68 -6.20 -18.94
C VAL A 840 -16.80 -6.89 -17.58
N PRO A 841 -16.46 -8.20 -17.48
CA PRO A 841 -16.53 -8.92 -16.21
C PRO A 841 -15.48 -8.56 -15.17
N ALA A 842 -15.76 -8.88 -13.90
CA ALA A 842 -14.77 -8.75 -12.83
C ALA A 842 -13.56 -9.67 -13.04
N VAL A 843 -13.80 -10.90 -13.50
CA VAL A 843 -12.76 -11.85 -13.91
C VAL A 843 -13.04 -12.36 -15.33
N TYR A 844 -12.10 -12.11 -16.23
CA TYR A 844 -12.12 -12.59 -17.62
C TYR A 844 -11.06 -13.67 -17.82
N ILE A 845 -11.42 -14.80 -18.42
CA ILE A 845 -10.51 -15.90 -18.72
C ILE A 845 -10.70 -16.29 -20.18
N ALA A 846 -9.66 -16.10 -21.00
CA ALA A 846 -9.72 -16.45 -22.42
C ALA A 846 -8.36 -16.82 -23.02
N ALA A 847 -8.38 -17.70 -24.02
CA ALA A 847 -7.29 -17.85 -24.98
C ALA A 847 -7.80 -17.34 -26.35
N MET A 848 -7.13 -16.34 -26.92
CA MET A 848 -7.55 -15.70 -28.17
C MET A 848 -6.83 -16.32 -29.38
N ALA A 849 -7.52 -16.38 -30.51
CA ALA A 849 -6.92 -16.64 -31.82
C ALA A 849 -6.63 -15.31 -32.54
N LEU A 850 -5.84 -15.34 -33.62
CA LEU A 850 -5.60 -14.14 -34.45
C LEU A 850 -6.89 -13.58 -35.06
N THR A 851 -6.97 -12.26 -35.16
CA THR A 851 -8.09 -11.57 -35.82
C THR A 851 -8.24 -12.02 -37.28
N GLY A 852 -9.45 -12.41 -37.67
CA GLY A 852 -9.75 -12.96 -38.99
C GLY A 852 -9.69 -14.49 -39.09
N ALA A 853 -9.32 -15.18 -38.01
CA ALA A 853 -9.54 -16.63 -37.91
C ALA A 853 -11.05 -16.94 -38.00
N PRO A 854 -11.47 -18.01 -38.71
CA PRO A 854 -12.88 -18.40 -38.80
C PRO A 854 -13.53 -18.50 -37.41
N ALA A 855 -14.76 -17.97 -37.27
CA ALA A 855 -15.52 -17.91 -36.00
C ALA A 855 -15.74 -19.27 -35.29
N ASN A 856 -15.45 -20.38 -35.98
CA ASN A 856 -15.67 -21.75 -35.53
C ASN A 856 -14.38 -22.42 -34.99
N ILE A 857 -13.32 -21.66 -34.70
CA ILE A 857 -12.02 -22.15 -34.20
C ILE A 857 -11.77 -21.73 -32.74
N LYS A 858 -12.82 -21.77 -31.90
CA LYS A 858 -12.67 -21.92 -30.44
C LYS A 858 -12.24 -23.37 -30.10
N ARG A 859 -11.20 -23.95 -30.72
CA ARG A 859 -10.90 -25.39 -30.51
C ARG A 859 -9.93 -25.65 -29.37
N GLY A 860 -8.91 -24.82 -29.18
CA GLY A 860 -7.93 -25.00 -28.11
C GLY A 860 -8.43 -24.47 -26.78
N ARG A 861 -8.52 -25.34 -25.77
CA ARG A 861 -8.78 -24.96 -24.35
C ARG A 861 -7.45 -24.76 -23.63
N ALA A 862 -6.60 -23.90 -24.18
CA ALA A 862 -5.18 -23.87 -23.80
C ALA A 862 -4.94 -23.20 -22.43
N THR A 863 -5.77 -22.21 -22.06
CA THR A 863 -5.76 -21.59 -20.74
C THR A 863 -6.31 -22.58 -19.70
N ARG A 864 -5.54 -22.87 -18.64
CA ARG A 864 -5.90 -23.95 -17.71
C ARG A 864 -5.47 -23.74 -16.26
N GLY A 865 -6.11 -24.45 -15.33
CA GLY A 865 -5.67 -24.49 -13.93
C GLY A 865 -5.91 -23.16 -13.20
N ILE A 866 -7.09 -22.57 -13.35
CA ILE A 866 -7.42 -21.27 -12.74
C ILE A 866 -8.24 -21.49 -11.47
N THR A 867 -7.81 -20.93 -10.35
CA THR A 867 -8.52 -21.00 -9.07
C THR A 867 -9.01 -19.61 -8.66
N ILE A 868 -10.32 -19.45 -8.46
CA ILE A 868 -10.97 -18.23 -7.98
C ILE A 868 -11.57 -18.56 -6.60
N ALA A 869 -10.89 -18.13 -5.53
CA ALA A 869 -11.18 -18.61 -4.17
C ALA A 869 -11.41 -17.48 -3.14
N GLY A 870 -12.50 -17.52 -2.38
CA GLY A 870 -12.67 -16.61 -1.23
C GLY A 870 -12.80 -15.13 -1.59
N ASN A 871 -13.19 -14.78 -2.82
CA ASN A 871 -13.32 -13.40 -3.25
C ASN A 871 -14.70 -12.82 -2.90
N GLN A 872 -14.76 -11.50 -2.70
CA GLN A 872 -15.99 -10.75 -2.50
C GLN A 872 -16.30 -9.90 -3.74
N PHE A 873 -17.51 -10.03 -4.27
CA PHE A 873 -18.02 -9.23 -5.37
C PHE A 873 -19.18 -8.38 -4.87
N LEU A 874 -18.95 -7.08 -4.73
CA LEU A 874 -19.86 -6.11 -4.14
C LEU A 874 -20.46 -5.23 -5.23
N ASN A 875 -21.78 -5.22 -5.33
CA ASN A 875 -22.55 -4.48 -6.34
C ASN A 875 -22.04 -4.70 -7.77
N PRO A 876 -21.87 -5.97 -8.22
CA PRO A 876 -21.44 -6.23 -9.58
C PRO A 876 -22.51 -5.73 -10.56
N ARG A 877 -22.09 -4.97 -11.57
CA ARG A 877 -23.00 -4.42 -12.59
C ARG A 877 -23.10 -5.28 -13.85
N ASN A 878 -22.17 -6.21 -14.03
CA ASN A 878 -22.04 -7.07 -15.20
C ASN A 878 -21.78 -8.53 -14.80
N VAL A 879 -21.47 -9.37 -15.79
CA VAL A 879 -20.96 -10.74 -15.55
C VAL A 879 -19.80 -10.69 -14.57
N ILE A 880 -19.73 -11.63 -13.65
CA ILE A 880 -18.67 -11.65 -12.63
C ILE A 880 -17.50 -12.46 -13.12
N VAL A 881 -17.76 -13.68 -13.59
CA VAL A 881 -16.77 -14.54 -14.21
C VAL A 881 -17.23 -14.89 -15.60
N ASP A 882 -16.43 -14.54 -16.60
CA ASP A 882 -16.59 -15.05 -17.95
C ASP A 882 -15.39 -15.90 -18.33
N ALA A 883 -15.65 -17.18 -18.63
CA ALA A 883 -14.62 -18.13 -19.01
C ALA A 883 -14.87 -18.68 -20.41
N GLN A 884 -13.87 -18.51 -21.27
CA GLN A 884 -13.90 -18.91 -22.66
C GLN A 884 -12.66 -19.71 -23.05
N SER A 885 -12.84 -20.79 -23.81
CA SER A 885 -11.72 -21.57 -24.37
C SER A 885 -10.68 -21.96 -23.31
N ALA A 886 -11.15 -22.51 -22.20
CA ALA A 886 -10.35 -22.79 -21.01
C ALA A 886 -10.75 -24.12 -20.35
N GLU A 887 -9.85 -24.69 -19.54
CA GLU A 887 -10.11 -25.91 -18.81
C GLU A 887 -9.64 -25.88 -17.36
N SER A 888 -10.18 -26.78 -16.53
CA SER A 888 -9.76 -26.95 -15.13
C SER A 888 -9.85 -25.66 -14.31
N ILE A 889 -11.04 -25.05 -14.27
CA ILE A 889 -11.31 -23.84 -13.47
C ILE A 889 -12.06 -24.23 -12.19
N VAL A 890 -11.58 -23.73 -11.05
CA VAL A 890 -12.20 -23.94 -9.74
C VAL A 890 -12.68 -22.60 -9.19
N LEU A 891 -13.97 -22.50 -8.90
CA LEU A 891 -14.56 -21.39 -8.15
C LEU A 891 -14.97 -21.94 -6.78
N CYS A 892 -14.33 -21.47 -5.70
CA CYS A 892 -14.65 -21.90 -4.35
C CYS A 892 -14.80 -20.76 -3.34
N ASP A 893 -15.76 -20.86 -2.42
CA ASP A 893 -15.91 -19.95 -1.28
C ASP A 893 -16.08 -18.46 -1.65
N ASN A 894 -16.59 -18.16 -2.84
CA ASN A 894 -16.80 -16.78 -3.28
C ASN A 894 -18.16 -16.25 -2.80
N ARG A 895 -18.22 -14.94 -2.51
CA ARG A 895 -19.45 -14.26 -2.10
C ARG A 895 -19.78 -13.12 -3.06
N ILE A 896 -21.02 -13.09 -3.52
CA ILE A 896 -21.58 -12.02 -4.33
C ILE A 896 -22.59 -11.28 -3.44
N SER A 897 -22.56 -9.96 -3.38
CA SER A 897 -23.48 -9.19 -2.53
C SER A 897 -23.94 -7.90 -3.21
N PHE A 898 -25.20 -7.54 -3.00
CA PHE A 898 -25.82 -6.32 -3.51
C PHE A 898 -26.37 -5.50 -2.32
N THR A 899 -26.08 -4.19 -2.28
CA THR A 899 -26.61 -3.25 -1.28
C THR A 899 -28.00 -2.76 -1.66
N ASP A 900 -28.78 -2.30 -0.68
CA ASP A 900 -30.15 -1.81 -0.88
C ASP A 900 -30.23 -0.75 -1.99
N GLY A 901 -31.06 -1.02 -3.01
CA GLY A 901 -31.28 -0.13 -4.16
C GLY A 901 -30.49 -0.47 -5.42
N GLU A 902 -29.48 -1.34 -5.35
CA GLU A 902 -28.77 -1.88 -6.52
C GLU A 902 -29.41 -3.24 -6.92
N SER A 903 -29.63 -3.44 -8.23
CA SER A 903 -30.24 -4.67 -8.76
C SER A 903 -29.28 -5.42 -9.66
N ALA A 904 -29.37 -6.75 -9.68
CA ALA A 904 -28.60 -7.57 -10.59
C ALA A 904 -29.11 -7.38 -12.03
N ALA A 905 -28.39 -6.57 -12.82
CA ALA A 905 -28.82 -6.13 -14.14
C ALA A 905 -28.82 -7.26 -15.18
N GLY A 906 -29.84 -8.14 -15.21
CA GLY A 906 -30.18 -9.05 -16.33
C GLY A 906 -29.11 -10.03 -16.86
N GLN A 907 -27.86 -9.96 -16.37
CA GLN A 907 -26.69 -10.71 -16.80
C GLN A 907 -26.43 -11.88 -15.84
N PRO A 908 -25.87 -12.99 -16.33
CA PRO A 908 -25.50 -14.10 -15.45
C PRO A 908 -24.31 -13.74 -14.57
N ALA A 909 -24.25 -14.27 -13.34
CA ALA A 909 -23.04 -14.14 -12.51
C ALA A 909 -21.84 -14.83 -13.17
N ILE A 910 -22.05 -16.04 -13.67
CA ILE A 910 -21.01 -16.83 -14.35
C ILE A 910 -21.47 -17.16 -15.77
N LEU A 911 -20.61 -16.87 -16.74
CA LEU A 911 -20.78 -17.24 -18.14
C LEU A 911 -19.67 -18.21 -18.55
N LEU A 912 -20.08 -19.34 -19.14
CA LEU A 912 -19.17 -20.41 -19.58
C LEU A 912 -19.36 -20.68 -21.07
N ASP A 913 -18.28 -20.61 -21.84
CA ASP A 913 -18.28 -20.88 -23.27
C ASP A 913 -17.05 -21.68 -23.72
N ASN A 914 -17.26 -22.81 -24.40
CA ASN A 914 -16.18 -23.71 -24.81
C ASN A 914 -15.20 -24.04 -23.66
N VAL A 915 -15.72 -24.61 -22.57
CA VAL A 915 -14.91 -24.96 -21.40
C VAL A 915 -15.02 -26.42 -20.98
N HIS A 916 -14.04 -26.87 -20.19
CA HIS A 916 -13.94 -28.23 -19.64
C HIS A 916 -13.51 -28.23 -18.17
N GLY A 917 -14.00 -29.18 -17.37
CA GLY A 917 -13.51 -29.41 -16.01
C GLY A 917 -13.79 -28.27 -15.04
N ILE A 918 -14.95 -27.62 -15.13
CA ILE A 918 -15.32 -26.50 -14.27
C ILE A 918 -15.90 -27.01 -12.95
N ARG A 919 -15.39 -26.52 -11.83
CA ARG A 919 -15.90 -26.82 -10.48
C ARG A 919 -16.41 -25.56 -9.80
N ILE A 920 -17.66 -25.57 -9.37
CA ILE A 920 -18.27 -24.48 -8.59
C ILE A 920 -18.69 -25.02 -7.22
N GLU A 921 -18.09 -24.48 -6.17
CA GLU A 921 -18.24 -24.95 -4.79
C GLU A 921 -18.48 -23.78 -3.84
N ARG A 922 -19.52 -23.85 -3.01
CA ARG A 922 -19.77 -22.89 -1.93
C ARG A 922 -19.83 -21.44 -2.44
N LEU A 923 -20.60 -21.20 -3.51
CA LEU A 923 -20.89 -19.86 -4.02
C LEU A 923 -22.09 -19.27 -3.28
N ALA A 924 -21.89 -18.19 -2.53
CA ALA A 924 -22.95 -17.47 -1.84
C ALA A 924 -23.36 -16.23 -2.63
N ILE A 925 -24.66 -16.02 -2.84
CA ILE A 925 -25.22 -14.89 -3.58
C ILE A 925 -26.23 -14.16 -2.68
N ASP A 926 -25.84 -12.99 -2.21
CA ASP A 926 -26.60 -12.13 -1.31
C ASP A 926 -27.43 -11.10 -2.10
N LEU A 927 -28.73 -11.37 -2.28
CA LEU A 927 -29.62 -10.60 -3.17
C LEU A 927 -30.78 -9.96 -2.39
N PRO A 928 -30.87 -8.61 -2.33
CA PRO A 928 -32.01 -7.92 -1.75
C PRO A 928 -33.24 -8.12 -2.66
N GLY A 929 -34.33 -8.64 -2.09
CA GLY A 929 -35.61 -8.79 -2.78
C GLY A 929 -35.97 -10.21 -3.22
N SER A 930 -37.00 -10.33 -4.08
CA SER A 930 -37.62 -11.59 -4.49
C SER A 930 -37.41 -11.95 -5.97
N GLU A 931 -36.56 -11.21 -6.68
CA GLU A 931 -36.34 -11.40 -8.12
C GLU A 931 -35.49 -12.64 -8.40
N ALA A 932 -35.73 -13.26 -9.56
CA ALA A 932 -34.91 -14.34 -10.07
C ALA A 932 -33.57 -13.78 -10.56
N TYR A 933 -32.48 -14.51 -10.34
CA TYR A 933 -31.15 -14.14 -10.80
C TYR A 933 -30.47 -15.32 -11.48
N THR A 934 -29.91 -15.11 -12.67
CA THR A 934 -29.15 -16.15 -13.37
C THR A 934 -27.77 -16.30 -12.71
N ALA A 935 -27.59 -17.35 -11.91
CA ALA A 935 -26.29 -17.64 -11.31
C ALA A 935 -25.29 -18.17 -12.35
N LEU A 936 -25.78 -18.95 -13.32
CA LEU A 936 -24.92 -19.59 -14.31
C LEU A 936 -25.58 -19.63 -15.68
N HIS A 937 -24.82 -19.31 -16.72
CA HIS A 937 -25.17 -19.51 -18.12
C HIS A 937 -24.10 -20.37 -18.79
N ILE A 938 -24.51 -21.57 -19.22
CA ILE A 938 -23.68 -22.56 -19.92
C ILE A 938 -24.02 -22.49 -21.41
N LYS A 939 -23.06 -22.14 -22.26
CA LYS A 939 -23.25 -22.12 -23.72
C LYS A 939 -23.25 -23.54 -24.31
N PRO A 940 -23.78 -23.74 -25.53
CA PRO A 940 -23.88 -25.06 -26.16
C PRO A 940 -22.55 -25.80 -26.34
N ASP A 941 -21.43 -25.07 -26.46
CA ASP A 941 -20.11 -25.64 -26.76
C ASP A 941 -19.35 -26.11 -25.49
N VAL A 942 -20.00 -26.11 -24.33
CA VAL A 942 -19.44 -26.65 -23.07
C VAL A 942 -19.63 -28.16 -23.01
N ASP A 943 -18.60 -28.91 -22.60
CA ASP A 943 -18.66 -30.38 -22.50
C ASP A 943 -19.81 -30.85 -21.60
N SER A 944 -20.43 -32.00 -21.92
CA SER A 944 -21.57 -32.52 -21.16
C SER A 944 -21.19 -33.18 -19.83
N GLY A 945 -22.13 -33.26 -18.89
CA GLY A 945 -21.97 -34.02 -17.65
C GLY A 945 -20.96 -33.42 -16.65
N VAL A 946 -20.43 -34.28 -15.78
CA VAL A 946 -19.47 -33.91 -14.72
C VAL A 946 -18.11 -33.48 -15.24
N ASP A 947 -17.79 -33.86 -16.48
CA ASP A 947 -16.56 -33.50 -17.17
C ASP A 947 -16.62 -32.06 -17.69
N GLY A 948 -17.81 -31.50 -17.90
CA GLY A 948 -18.00 -30.09 -18.25
C GLY A 948 -18.07 -29.17 -17.04
N VAL A 949 -19.16 -29.31 -16.27
CA VAL A 949 -19.45 -28.44 -15.11
C VAL A 949 -19.96 -29.27 -13.94
N ARG A 950 -19.27 -29.18 -12.80
CA ARG A 950 -19.65 -29.78 -11.53
C ARG A 950 -20.01 -28.70 -10.52
N ILE A 951 -21.24 -28.73 -10.04
CA ILE A 951 -21.76 -27.81 -9.03
C ILE A 951 -22.00 -28.60 -7.73
N THR A 952 -21.42 -28.13 -6.61
CA THR A 952 -21.60 -28.78 -5.30
C THR A 952 -22.48 -27.96 -4.36
N ASP A 953 -22.33 -26.63 -4.34
CA ASP A 953 -23.11 -25.73 -3.48
C ASP A 953 -23.16 -24.32 -4.12
N ILE A 954 -24.36 -23.86 -4.48
CA ILE A 954 -24.67 -22.49 -4.86
C ILE A 954 -25.91 -22.10 -4.06
N ARG A 955 -25.83 -21.04 -3.27
CA ARG A 955 -26.91 -20.65 -2.35
C ARG A 955 -27.21 -19.16 -2.38
N ARG A 956 -28.49 -18.85 -2.19
CA ARG A 956 -28.98 -17.49 -1.99
C ARG A 956 -28.95 -17.14 -0.50
N GLU A 957 -28.44 -15.97 -0.15
CA GLU A 957 -28.47 -15.42 1.21
C GLU A 957 -29.16 -14.04 1.20
N PRO A 958 -29.92 -13.65 2.24
CA PRO A 958 -30.74 -14.57 3.03
C PRO A 958 -31.63 -15.43 2.12
N ALA A 959 -32.21 -16.51 2.66
CA ALA A 959 -33.12 -17.38 1.89
C ALA A 959 -34.38 -16.61 1.44
N GLY A 960 -34.33 -16.00 0.26
CA GLY A 960 -35.42 -15.25 -0.37
C GLY A 960 -36.35 -16.12 -1.21
N SER A 961 -37.46 -15.55 -1.68
CA SER A 961 -38.48 -16.27 -2.47
C SER A 961 -38.16 -16.39 -3.97
N GLY A 962 -37.18 -15.65 -4.48
CA GLY A 962 -36.76 -15.67 -5.89
C GLY A 962 -35.72 -16.76 -6.18
N PRO A 963 -35.87 -17.56 -7.26
CA PRO A 963 -34.94 -18.64 -7.56
C PRO A 963 -33.58 -18.13 -8.09
N LEU A 964 -32.52 -18.89 -7.84
CA LEU A 964 -31.29 -18.83 -8.63
C LEU A 964 -31.46 -19.71 -9.87
N GLU A 965 -31.28 -19.15 -11.05
CA GLU A 965 -31.43 -19.85 -12.32
C GLU A 965 -30.09 -20.35 -12.86
N ILE A 966 -30.14 -21.54 -13.47
CA ILE A 966 -29.07 -22.08 -14.31
C ILE A 966 -29.63 -22.18 -15.73
N LYS A 967 -29.07 -21.43 -16.66
CA LYS A 967 -29.42 -21.47 -18.09
C LYS A 967 -28.44 -22.39 -18.80
N ASP A 968 -28.89 -23.58 -19.16
CA ASP A 968 -28.09 -24.56 -19.88
C ASP A 968 -28.48 -24.59 -21.36
N GLY A 969 -27.65 -23.99 -22.22
CA GLY A 969 -27.89 -23.92 -23.66
C GLY A 969 -27.70 -25.25 -24.40
N ARG A 970 -27.33 -26.33 -23.71
CA ARG A 970 -27.18 -27.68 -24.29
C ARG A 970 -28.50 -28.45 -24.29
N SER A 971 -29.53 -27.98 -23.57
CA SER A 971 -30.81 -28.67 -23.37
C SER A 971 -32.02 -27.79 -23.65
#